data_AF-A0A932A2C5-F1
#
_entry.id   AF-A0A932A2C5-F1
#
_cell.length_a   1.000
_cell.length_b   1.000
_cell.length_c   1.000
_cell.angle_alpha   90.00
_cell.angle_beta   90.00
_cell.angle_gamma   90.00
#
_symmetry.space_group_name_H-M   'P 1'
#
loop_
_entity.id
_entity.type
_entity.pdbx_description
1 polymer ?
#
loop_
_entity_poly.entity_id
_entity_poly.type
_entity_poly.pdbx_seq_one_letter_code
_entity_poly.pdbx_strand_id
1 'polypeptide(L)'
;MFAQLLQGPLLLAAPKILFKPDHSPLPLAPFPNNFFTTPDATSETGLRVQLPIQSQEKKMTAFEKRIREKTALLNGFGTFSPILIPFDSPLDLKTIGEESIVVVNLQKNSSHYGKRAALDFGSGLFEYQTERPTSYLPYDPLASSLDSFLFKAGNRKVFYDDETHTLIARPLTPLAEESRYGVILTKNLKGEDGESIQTDLVTSQDLLTELETLGFSPQNISYAWEFTTQSTTNLLKEARKALYGEGQWGQLGAQFPPVLREISDLKTWPFDIDLNRYVLTPTVLQKVLSLIARIATKVHLVEDFPIKDIINWDSVDYFVFGSYFSPQFNKNNFKLLEPSREPVYFMAAIPKKNRGKGPPFPVTIFGHGNKRARVDAIGLSNTLAQAGIATITIDAAGHGPDHFLAAIPVYIKRFFSLAQTQDEENFKAVKKDLTSLGDMVGVEVTDEDLSSESLIGKLIDKIFRRGILRVLTREGRATDIDQDGIPDSGEAFFTADFFSTREIVRQTILDFFQLTRVLKNLGIDQNGNGKIELLEGDFNFDGIPDLGGPTNPIYYVGLSMGGMIGSLLMATEPEIQTGVLNVGGGGLLDILLRTSSKYNAKRIFHQLWGPAVVGVPQNGRTYITFNGRETNDAFTIIESLEPGGAVFLRNKTKRTVFKTEINSERGFLTKLAADNGDQMELDVFHPYGTLIAHIEFPITYQEGLGYLRNTPEFRQMAFMGQWLVDPADPVNFAPQWKNKNVLMQLALGDWTVPVLSGIHLGRVGGLISPSRLQWLMDKKIHRGEIIKVDTEENPPESLKGSAIRFHPSGKHEYLIIPNLKDKEMMSYTAFSQAQVVRYLLSHGERID
;
A
#
# COMPACT_ATOMS: atom_id res chain seq x y z
N MET A 1 -63.75 -12.58 -10.06
CA MET A 1 -63.86 -11.26 -10.74
C MET A 1 -63.57 -10.13 -9.74
N PHE A 2 -62.48 -10.22 -8.96
CA PHE A 2 -62.10 -9.28 -7.91
C PHE A 2 -60.56 -9.31 -7.66
N ALA A 3 -59.76 -9.39 -8.74
CA ALA A 3 -58.29 -9.46 -8.65
C ALA A 3 -57.58 -8.69 -9.78
N GLN A 4 -58.22 -7.65 -10.33
CA GLN A 4 -57.71 -6.90 -11.49
C GLN A 4 -57.79 -5.36 -11.34
N LEU A 5 -57.84 -4.84 -10.11
CA LEU A 5 -58.02 -3.39 -9.85
C LEU A 5 -56.92 -2.74 -8.98
N LEU A 6 -55.72 -3.31 -8.92
CA LEU A 6 -54.57 -2.71 -8.20
C LEU A 6 -53.27 -2.71 -9.01
N GLN A 7 -53.35 -2.43 -10.31
CA GLN A 7 -52.18 -2.05 -11.12
C GLN A 7 -52.48 -0.72 -11.82
N GLY A 8 -52.63 0.34 -11.03
CA GLY A 8 -52.29 1.66 -11.56
C GLY A 8 -50.77 1.71 -11.79
N PRO A 9 -50.27 2.47 -12.77
CA PRO A 9 -48.83 2.68 -12.89
C PRO A 9 -48.35 3.24 -11.55
N LEU A 10 -47.29 2.66 -10.97
CA LEU A 10 -46.53 3.36 -9.95
C LEU A 10 -46.11 4.68 -10.59
N LEU A 11 -46.76 5.77 -10.18
CA LEU A 11 -46.29 7.13 -10.47
C LEU A 11 -44.93 7.23 -9.76
N LEU A 12 -43.86 6.99 -10.52
CA LEU A 12 -42.51 7.29 -10.09
C LEU A 12 -42.48 8.80 -9.83
N ALA A 13 -42.20 9.19 -8.59
CA ALA A 13 -42.04 10.58 -8.22
C ALA A 13 -40.65 11.07 -8.64
N ALA A 14 -40.56 12.36 -8.98
CA ALA A 14 -39.30 12.99 -9.36
C ALA A 14 -38.24 12.77 -8.26
N PRO A 15 -37.03 12.26 -8.58
CA PRO A 15 -36.04 11.91 -7.57
C PRO A 15 -35.66 13.10 -6.72
N LYS A 16 -35.71 12.91 -5.40
CA LYS A 16 -35.39 13.96 -4.44
C LYS A 16 -34.04 13.71 -3.79
N ILE A 17 -33.22 14.76 -3.71
CA ILE A 17 -31.94 14.71 -3.00
C ILE A 17 -32.18 14.38 -1.52
N LEU A 18 -31.50 13.36 -1.02
CA LEU A 18 -31.52 13.01 0.40
C LEU A 18 -30.56 13.90 1.18
N PHE A 19 -31.00 14.39 2.33
CA PHE A 19 -30.18 15.14 3.28
C PHE A 19 -30.45 14.68 4.71
N LYS A 20 -29.76 13.62 5.12
CA LYS A 20 -29.78 13.07 6.48
C LYS A 20 -28.39 13.23 7.09
N PRO A 21 -28.05 14.44 7.59
CA PRO A 21 -26.70 14.76 8.05
C PRO A 21 -26.26 13.86 9.20
N ASP A 22 -27.18 13.46 10.08
CA ASP A 22 -26.87 12.63 11.25
C ASP A 22 -26.78 11.14 10.95
N HIS A 23 -26.90 10.69 9.69
CA HIS A 23 -26.78 9.26 9.35
C HIS A 23 -25.37 8.71 9.66
N SER A 24 -25.28 7.42 10.03
CA SER A 24 -24.05 6.73 10.40
C SER A 24 -23.83 5.50 9.49
N PRO A 25 -22.61 5.17 9.05
CA PRO A 25 -21.33 5.72 9.50
C PRO A 25 -20.95 7.07 8.87
N LEU A 26 -21.41 7.36 7.65
CA LEU A 26 -21.32 8.67 7.01
C LEU A 26 -22.72 9.29 6.81
N PRO A 27 -22.81 10.63 6.71
CA PRO A 27 -24.04 11.31 6.34
C PRO A 27 -24.62 10.77 5.04
N LEU A 28 -25.94 10.57 5.00
CA LEU A 28 -26.67 10.28 3.77
C LEU A 28 -27.16 11.62 3.20
N ALA A 29 -26.19 12.39 2.70
CA ALA A 29 -26.33 13.74 2.17
C ALA A 29 -25.30 13.96 1.04
N PRO A 30 -25.44 15.00 0.20
CA PRO A 30 -24.39 15.39 -0.73
C PRO A 30 -23.06 15.55 0.01
N PHE A 31 -22.05 14.82 -0.43
CA PHE A 31 -20.74 14.73 0.22
C PHE A 31 -19.63 14.71 -0.83
N PRO A 32 -18.49 15.40 -0.65
CA PRO A 32 -18.15 16.31 0.44
C PRO A 32 -19.02 17.59 0.46
N ASN A 33 -19.11 18.24 1.62
CA ASN A 33 -19.91 19.46 1.81
C ASN A 33 -19.43 20.26 3.03
N ASN A 34 -19.22 21.57 2.88
CA ASN A 34 -18.77 22.46 3.95
C ASN A 34 -19.79 22.59 5.11
N PHE A 35 -21.02 22.11 4.95
CA PHE A 35 -21.94 21.90 6.08
C PHE A 35 -21.30 21.02 7.18
N PHE A 36 -20.43 20.09 6.81
CA PHE A 36 -19.69 19.23 7.73
C PHE A 36 -18.32 19.81 8.11
N THR A 37 -18.21 21.13 8.20
CA THR A 37 -16.98 21.84 8.61
C THR A 37 -17.28 22.96 9.59
N THR A 38 -16.28 23.34 10.37
CA THR A 38 -16.31 24.51 11.25
C THR A 38 -15.14 25.45 10.94
N PRO A 39 -15.31 26.76 11.10
CA PRO A 39 -14.21 27.71 10.99
C PRO A 39 -13.08 27.41 11.99
N ASP A 40 -11.85 27.36 11.49
CA ASP A 40 -10.62 27.26 12.28
C ASP A 40 -9.50 28.06 11.59
N ALA A 41 -9.25 29.28 12.06
CA ALA A 41 -8.23 30.17 11.54
C ALA A 41 -6.79 29.65 11.71
N THR A 42 -6.58 28.58 12.49
CA THR A 42 -5.27 27.95 12.68
C THR A 42 -4.97 26.85 11.65
N SER A 43 -5.97 26.47 10.84
CA SER A 43 -5.82 25.49 9.77
C SER A 43 -5.47 26.15 8.43
N GLU A 44 -4.82 25.40 7.54
CA GLU A 44 -4.34 25.86 6.23
C GLU A 44 -5.49 26.36 5.33
N THR A 45 -6.70 25.84 5.51
CA THR A 45 -7.89 26.18 4.72
C THR A 45 -8.85 27.13 5.45
N GLY A 46 -8.57 27.46 6.71
CA GLY A 46 -9.51 28.17 7.58
C GLY A 46 -10.69 27.31 8.09
N LEU A 47 -10.68 25.99 7.84
CA LEU A 47 -11.75 25.06 8.21
C LEU A 47 -11.21 23.78 8.86
N ARG A 48 -12.00 23.18 9.74
CA ARG A 48 -11.85 21.79 10.18
C ARG A 48 -13.10 20.99 9.92
N VAL A 49 -12.92 19.70 9.65
CA VAL A 49 -14.01 18.75 9.42
C VAL A 49 -14.74 18.47 10.74
N GLN A 50 -16.06 18.48 10.68
CA GLN A 50 -16.94 18.09 11.78
C GLN A 50 -18.07 17.20 11.25
N LEU A 51 -17.91 15.89 11.40
CA LEU A 51 -18.96 14.92 11.13
C LEU A 51 -19.77 14.65 12.40
N PRO A 52 -21.11 14.53 12.33
CA PRO A 52 -21.91 14.20 13.50
C PRO A 52 -21.57 12.80 14.01
N ILE A 53 -21.38 12.68 15.32
CA ILE A 53 -21.12 11.41 16.02
C ILE A 53 -22.44 10.97 16.65
N GLN A 54 -23.06 9.91 16.14
CA GLN A 54 -24.32 9.39 16.69
C GLN A 54 -24.14 8.75 18.08
N SER A 55 -25.24 8.73 18.84
CA SER A 55 -25.42 8.17 20.18
C SER A 55 -25.23 6.64 20.33
N GLN A 56 -24.83 5.93 19.27
CA GLN A 56 -24.51 4.49 19.34
C GLN A 56 -23.07 4.20 19.78
N GLU A 57 -22.42 5.11 20.53
CA GLU A 57 -21.06 4.94 21.05
C GLU A 57 -20.82 3.57 21.70
N LYS A 58 -21.84 3.01 22.39
CA LYS A 58 -21.72 1.71 23.06
C LYS A 58 -21.53 0.51 22.11
N LYS A 59 -21.91 0.64 20.83
CA LYS A 59 -21.71 -0.40 19.80
C LYS A 59 -20.52 -0.10 18.89
N MET A 60 -20.01 1.13 18.91
CA MET A 60 -18.86 1.54 18.12
C MET A 60 -17.60 0.84 18.62
N THR A 61 -16.72 0.46 17.70
CA THR A 61 -15.40 -0.08 18.05
C THR A 61 -14.44 1.04 18.43
N ALA A 62 -13.47 0.75 19.29
CA ALA A 62 -12.34 1.64 19.55
C ALA A 62 -11.63 1.97 18.23
N PHE A 63 -11.55 1.01 17.31
CA PHE A 63 -11.04 1.22 15.97
C PHE A 63 -11.79 2.32 15.19
N GLU A 64 -13.13 2.22 15.10
CA GLU A 64 -13.96 3.22 14.43
C GLU A 64 -13.86 4.59 15.12
N LYS A 65 -13.86 4.61 16.46
CA LYS A 65 -13.71 5.84 17.25
C LYS A 65 -12.44 6.60 16.88
N ARG A 66 -11.30 5.90 16.82
CA ARG A 66 -10.00 6.51 16.47
C ARG A 66 -10.00 7.08 15.05
N ILE A 67 -10.61 6.40 14.09
CA ILE A 67 -10.72 6.90 12.71
C ILE A 67 -11.53 8.20 12.70
N ARG A 68 -12.67 8.25 13.39
CA ARG A 68 -13.53 9.46 13.46
C ARG A 68 -12.83 10.63 14.15
N GLU A 69 -12.15 10.38 15.27
CA GLU A 69 -11.38 11.40 15.99
C GLU A 69 -10.28 11.99 15.11
N LYS A 70 -9.54 11.16 14.36
CA LYS A 70 -8.53 11.63 13.41
C LYS A 70 -9.14 12.37 12.22
N THR A 71 -10.30 11.94 11.71
CA THR A 71 -11.01 12.63 10.61
C THR A 71 -11.42 14.05 11.01
N ALA A 72 -11.81 14.28 12.27
CA ALA A 72 -12.11 15.61 12.78
C ALA A 72 -10.89 16.56 12.84
N LEU A 73 -9.67 16.03 12.69
CA LEU A 73 -8.44 16.83 12.62
C LEU A 73 -8.14 17.34 11.21
N LEU A 74 -8.84 16.87 10.18
CA LEU A 74 -8.60 17.24 8.80
C LEU A 74 -9.06 18.67 8.52
N ASN A 75 -8.30 19.37 7.69
CA ASN A 75 -8.56 20.74 7.26
C ASN A 75 -9.41 20.81 5.97
N GLY A 76 -10.04 19.73 5.54
CA GLY A 76 -10.87 19.71 4.35
C GLY A 76 -11.13 18.30 3.82
N PHE A 77 -11.71 18.24 2.62
CA PHE A 77 -12.12 17.02 1.95
C PHE A 77 -11.10 16.53 0.90
N GLY A 78 -11.32 15.34 0.35
CA GLY A 78 -10.39 14.74 -0.60
C GLY A 78 -10.31 15.50 -1.92
N THR A 79 -9.13 15.46 -2.53
CA THR A 79 -8.86 15.98 -3.87
C THR A 79 -9.18 14.96 -4.95
N PHE A 80 -9.19 13.66 -4.61
CA PHE A 80 -9.46 12.57 -5.55
C PHE A 80 -10.57 11.60 -5.08
N SER A 81 -11.12 11.84 -3.89
CA SER A 81 -12.30 11.12 -3.39
C SER A 81 -13.55 11.38 -4.25
N PRO A 82 -14.47 10.40 -4.35
CA PRO A 82 -15.74 10.58 -5.06
C PRO A 82 -16.63 11.64 -4.39
N ILE A 83 -17.45 12.29 -5.20
CA ILE A 83 -18.58 13.12 -4.79
C ILE A 83 -19.83 12.24 -4.82
N LEU A 84 -20.48 12.10 -3.67
CA LEU A 84 -21.62 11.22 -3.43
C LEU A 84 -22.89 12.06 -3.32
N ILE A 85 -23.93 11.71 -4.08
CA ILE A 85 -25.20 12.43 -4.10
C ILE A 85 -26.34 11.39 -3.99
N PRO A 86 -26.90 11.19 -2.79
CA PRO A 86 -27.95 10.20 -2.57
C PRO A 86 -29.33 10.76 -2.95
N PHE A 87 -30.17 9.91 -3.54
CA PHE A 87 -31.56 10.21 -3.91
C PHE A 87 -32.54 9.24 -3.26
N ASP A 88 -33.80 9.63 -3.11
CA ASP A 88 -34.85 8.73 -2.59
C ASP A 88 -35.37 7.75 -3.65
N SER A 89 -35.19 8.08 -4.93
CA SER A 89 -35.72 7.36 -6.09
C SER A 89 -34.69 7.28 -7.23
N PRO A 90 -34.83 6.34 -8.18
CA PRO A 90 -33.84 6.13 -9.24
C PRO A 90 -33.67 7.30 -10.24
N LEU A 91 -32.44 7.55 -10.67
CA LEU A 91 -32.11 8.48 -11.75
C LEU A 91 -32.15 7.81 -13.14
N ASP A 92 -32.49 8.58 -14.18
CA ASP A 92 -32.20 8.19 -15.58
C ASP A 92 -30.71 8.38 -15.86
N LEU A 93 -29.99 7.27 -15.93
CA LEU A 93 -28.54 7.26 -16.11
C LEU A 93 -28.08 7.89 -17.44
N LYS A 94 -28.96 8.04 -18.44
CA LYS A 94 -28.64 8.71 -19.72
C LYS A 94 -28.50 10.21 -19.58
N THR A 95 -29.04 10.78 -18.51
CA THR A 95 -29.04 12.23 -18.27
C THR A 95 -27.82 12.68 -17.46
N ILE A 96 -27.05 11.73 -16.92
CA ILE A 96 -25.83 11.99 -16.14
C ILE A 96 -24.67 12.32 -17.10
N GLY A 97 -24.08 13.50 -16.95
CA GLY A 97 -22.97 13.99 -17.76
C GLY A 97 -22.59 15.43 -17.42
N GLU A 98 -21.74 16.04 -18.25
CA GLU A 98 -21.19 17.39 -18.01
C GLU A 98 -22.24 18.52 -18.00
N GLU A 99 -23.42 18.27 -18.55
CA GLU A 99 -24.54 19.23 -18.58
C GLU A 99 -25.49 19.12 -17.39
N SER A 100 -25.41 18.02 -16.63
CA SER A 100 -26.30 17.73 -15.49
C SER A 100 -25.61 17.87 -14.13
N ILE A 101 -24.30 17.65 -14.09
CA ILE A 101 -23.48 17.86 -12.89
C ILE A 101 -22.15 18.52 -13.26
N VAL A 102 -21.86 19.64 -12.58
CA VAL A 102 -20.64 20.42 -12.79
C VAL A 102 -19.93 20.64 -11.46
N VAL A 103 -18.61 20.47 -11.45
CA VAL A 103 -17.74 20.84 -10.33
C VAL A 103 -16.83 21.97 -10.81
N VAL A 104 -16.86 23.12 -10.14
CA VAL A 104 -16.12 24.32 -10.54
C VAL A 104 -15.27 24.84 -9.40
N ASN A 105 -14.04 25.26 -9.69
CA ASN A 105 -13.18 25.86 -8.68
C ASN A 105 -13.64 27.30 -8.38
N LEU A 106 -13.91 27.59 -7.11
CA LEU A 106 -14.38 28.87 -6.59
C LEU A 106 -13.31 29.62 -5.79
N GLN A 107 -12.06 29.15 -5.85
CA GLN A 107 -10.95 29.73 -5.12
C GLN A 107 -10.43 30.97 -5.86
N LYS A 108 -10.86 32.17 -5.45
CA LYS A 108 -10.61 33.44 -6.18
C LYS A 108 -9.13 33.77 -6.42
N ASN A 109 -8.24 33.36 -5.51
CA ASN A 109 -6.80 33.57 -5.65
C ASN A 109 -6.06 32.42 -6.39
N SER A 110 -6.80 31.43 -6.91
CA SER A 110 -6.23 30.31 -7.66
C SER A 110 -6.20 30.58 -9.16
N SER A 111 -5.16 30.11 -9.84
CA SER A 111 -5.10 30.05 -11.31
C SER A 111 -6.16 29.11 -11.92
N HIS A 112 -6.91 28.41 -11.08
CA HIS A 112 -8.00 27.52 -11.47
C HIS A 112 -9.38 28.15 -11.28
N TYR A 113 -9.51 29.38 -10.77
CA TYR A 113 -10.82 30.02 -10.56
C TYR A 113 -11.70 29.96 -11.82
N GLY A 114 -12.94 29.51 -11.65
CA GLY A 114 -13.91 29.33 -12.74
C GLY A 114 -13.68 28.11 -13.64
N LYS A 115 -12.59 27.35 -13.47
CA LYS A 115 -12.35 26.14 -14.27
C LYS A 115 -13.19 24.97 -13.76
N ARG A 116 -13.81 24.25 -14.70
CA ARG A 116 -14.54 23.00 -14.44
C ARG A 116 -13.56 21.86 -14.20
N ALA A 117 -13.84 21.02 -13.21
CA ALA A 117 -13.15 19.74 -13.02
C ALA A 117 -13.78 18.69 -13.94
N ALA A 118 -12.95 17.92 -14.63
CA ALA A 118 -13.41 16.81 -15.46
C ALA A 118 -13.84 15.65 -14.55
N LEU A 119 -15.03 15.10 -14.80
CA LEU A 119 -15.64 14.03 -14.03
C LEU A 119 -15.77 12.76 -14.87
N ASP A 120 -15.70 11.60 -14.24
CA ASP A 120 -15.94 10.33 -14.89
C ASP A 120 -17.43 9.96 -14.90
N PHE A 121 -17.95 9.71 -16.10
CA PHE A 121 -19.30 9.21 -16.33
C PHE A 121 -19.26 7.87 -17.11
N GLY A 122 -18.34 6.99 -16.72
CA GLY A 122 -18.20 5.66 -17.31
C GLY A 122 -17.19 5.59 -18.46
N SER A 123 -16.05 6.27 -18.34
CA SER A 123 -14.94 6.11 -19.29
C SER A 123 -14.26 4.74 -19.22
N GLY A 124 -14.56 3.94 -18.19
CA GLY A 124 -13.88 2.68 -17.88
C GLY A 124 -12.73 2.83 -16.88
N LEU A 125 -12.32 4.06 -16.59
CA LEU A 125 -11.21 4.38 -15.70
C LEU A 125 -11.48 3.98 -14.24
N PHE A 126 -12.72 4.06 -13.78
CA PHE A 126 -13.08 3.67 -12.41
C PHE A 126 -13.86 2.35 -12.33
N GLU A 127 -13.56 1.38 -13.22
CA GLU A 127 -14.20 0.06 -13.22
C GLU A 127 -13.68 -0.91 -12.15
N TYR A 128 -14.48 -1.31 -11.16
CA TYR A 128 -14.01 -2.17 -10.05
C TYR A 128 -14.04 -3.68 -10.31
N GLN A 129 -13.86 -4.10 -11.56
CA GLN A 129 -13.77 -5.52 -11.91
C GLN A 129 -12.46 -6.12 -11.37
N THR A 130 -12.51 -7.40 -10.97
CA THR A 130 -11.34 -8.16 -10.49
C THR A 130 -11.03 -9.32 -11.45
N GLU A 131 -9.75 -9.63 -11.71
CA GLU A 131 -9.33 -10.73 -12.62
C GLU A 131 -9.92 -12.08 -12.24
N ARG A 132 -9.79 -12.36 -10.95
CA ARG A 132 -10.18 -13.60 -10.30
C ARG A 132 -10.81 -13.17 -9.00
N PRO A 133 -12.13 -13.07 -8.99
CA PRO A 133 -12.82 -12.87 -7.75
C PRO A 133 -12.31 -13.85 -6.71
N THR A 134 -11.69 -13.34 -5.65
CA THR A 134 -11.12 -14.19 -4.63
C THR A 134 -11.76 -13.84 -3.32
N SER A 135 -12.50 -14.80 -2.77
CA SER A 135 -12.88 -14.70 -1.36
C SER A 135 -11.59 -14.72 -0.52
N TYR A 136 -11.40 -13.69 0.29
CA TYR A 136 -10.31 -13.61 1.26
C TYR A 136 -10.54 -14.54 2.44
N LEU A 137 -11.81 -14.89 2.73
CA LEU A 137 -12.17 -15.76 3.83
C LEU A 137 -12.80 -17.08 3.36
N PRO A 138 -12.59 -18.18 4.09
CA PRO A 138 -13.30 -19.42 3.85
C PRO A 138 -14.81 -19.27 3.93
N TYR A 139 -15.55 -20.05 3.14
CA TYR A 139 -17.02 -20.14 3.23
C TYR A 139 -17.76 -18.79 3.15
N ASP A 140 -17.19 -17.79 2.48
CA ASP A 140 -17.88 -16.52 2.20
C ASP A 140 -19.18 -16.81 1.44
N PRO A 141 -20.36 -16.47 2.00
CA PRO A 141 -21.64 -16.75 1.36
C PRO A 141 -21.80 -16.00 0.03
N LEU A 142 -21.05 -14.93 -0.17
CA LEU A 142 -21.07 -14.16 -1.41
C LEU A 142 -20.04 -14.66 -2.44
N ALA A 143 -19.30 -15.74 -2.17
CA ALA A 143 -18.19 -16.21 -3.01
C ALA A 143 -18.60 -16.52 -4.47
N SER A 144 -19.88 -16.76 -4.74
CA SER A 144 -20.43 -16.95 -6.10
C SER A 144 -20.72 -15.65 -6.86
N SER A 145 -20.68 -14.49 -6.20
CA SER A 145 -21.02 -13.16 -6.72
C SER A 145 -19.88 -12.17 -6.49
N LEU A 146 -18.81 -12.36 -7.24
CA LEU A 146 -17.48 -12.04 -6.74
C LEU A 146 -16.77 -11.01 -7.66
N ASP A 147 -17.43 -10.61 -8.74
CA ASP A 147 -16.92 -9.72 -9.79
C ASP A 147 -16.54 -8.31 -9.31
N SER A 148 -17.02 -7.86 -8.14
CA SER A 148 -16.71 -6.56 -7.55
C SER A 148 -16.77 -6.60 -6.01
N PHE A 149 -15.87 -5.86 -5.35
CA PHE A 149 -15.88 -5.67 -3.88
C PHE A 149 -16.88 -4.61 -3.40
N LEU A 150 -17.18 -3.61 -4.25
CA LEU A 150 -18.02 -2.47 -3.87
C LEU A 150 -19.50 -2.74 -4.12
N PHE A 151 -19.85 -3.16 -5.34
CA PHE A 151 -21.23 -3.25 -5.82
C PHE A 151 -21.72 -4.70 -5.88
N LYS A 152 -23.00 -4.91 -5.58
CA LYS A 152 -23.68 -6.19 -5.79
C LYS A 152 -23.74 -6.56 -7.27
N ALA A 153 -23.88 -7.85 -7.55
CA ALA A 153 -24.15 -8.33 -8.90
C ALA A 153 -25.40 -7.65 -9.46
N GLY A 154 -25.31 -7.18 -10.71
CA GLY A 154 -26.41 -6.48 -11.39
C GLY A 154 -26.40 -4.95 -11.28
N ASN A 155 -25.49 -4.34 -10.51
CA ASN A 155 -25.36 -2.88 -10.49
C ASN A 155 -25.02 -2.33 -11.89
N ARG A 156 -25.82 -1.39 -12.39
CA ARG A 156 -25.85 -0.97 -13.80
C ARG A 156 -24.58 -0.25 -14.23
N LYS A 157 -24.04 0.65 -13.40
CA LYS A 157 -22.89 1.52 -13.72
C LYS A 157 -22.06 1.82 -12.48
N VAL A 158 -20.74 1.89 -12.60
CA VAL A 158 -19.84 2.16 -11.46
C VAL A 158 -19.94 3.58 -10.89
N PHE A 159 -20.50 4.52 -11.65
CA PHE A 159 -20.80 5.88 -11.22
C PHE A 159 -22.18 6.03 -10.56
N TYR A 160 -22.91 4.93 -10.33
CA TYR A 160 -24.23 4.95 -9.70
C TYR A 160 -24.46 3.70 -8.86
N ASP A 161 -24.79 3.87 -7.58
CA ASP A 161 -25.18 2.77 -6.70
C ASP A 161 -26.70 2.55 -6.78
N ASP A 162 -27.11 1.47 -7.44
CA ASP A 162 -28.52 1.12 -7.61
C ASP A 162 -29.20 0.76 -6.29
N GLU A 163 -28.47 0.24 -5.30
CA GLU A 163 -29.05 -0.16 -4.02
C GLU A 163 -29.44 1.04 -3.16
N THR A 164 -28.69 2.13 -3.26
CA THR A 164 -28.87 3.33 -2.43
C THR A 164 -29.34 4.55 -3.24
N HIS A 165 -29.54 4.39 -4.54
CA HIS A 165 -29.80 5.47 -5.49
C HIS A 165 -28.81 6.63 -5.36
N THR A 166 -27.52 6.30 -5.25
CA THR A 166 -26.46 7.31 -5.04
C THR A 166 -25.66 7.52 -6.32
N LEU A 167 -25.65 8.75 -6.83
CA LEU A 167 -24.71 9.18 -7.87
C LEU A 167 -23.31 9.31 -7.26
N ILE A 168 -22.33 8.72 -7.94
CA ILE A 168 -20.91 8.69 -7.55
C ILE A 168 -20.10 9.38 -8.66
N ALA A 169 -19.86 10.68 -8.51
CA ALA A 169 -19.08 11.46 -9.46
C ALA A 169 -17.59 11.49 -9.05
N ARG A 170 -16.70 10.96 -9.89
CA ARG A 170 -15.27 10.93 -9.60
C ARG A 170 -14.48 11.95 -10.41
N PRO A 171 -13.64 12.78 -9.78
CA PRO A 171 -12.67 13.61 -10.51
C PRO A 171 -11.73 12.75 -11.34
N LEU A 172 -11.57 13.07 -12.63
CA LEU A 172 -10.59 12.39 -13.49
C LEU A 172 -9.17 12.78 -13.13
N THR A 173 -8.93 13.98 -12.63
CA THR A 173 -7.64 14.39 -12.08
C THR A 173 -7.86 14.92 -10.67
N PRO A 174 -6.88 14.83 -9.77
CA PRO A 174 -6.97 15.49 -8.48
C PRO A 174 -7.40 16.95 -8.62
N LEU A 175 -8.34 17.36 -7.80
CA LEU A 175 -8.70 18.75 -7.60
C LEU A 175 -7.51 19.50 -6.99
N ALA A 176 -7.47 20.82 -7.18
CA ALA A 176 -6.49 21.65 -6.50
C ALA A 176 -6.67 21.51 -4.98
N GLU A 177 -5.58 21.32 -4.24
CA GLU A 177 -5.59 21.31 -2.78
C GLU A 177 -5.91 22.70 -2.21
N GLU A 178 -6.34 22.75 -0.95
CA GLU A 178 -6.63 24.00 -0.20
C GLU A 178 -7.56 24.96 -0.97
N SER A 179 -8.51 24.42 -1.72
CA SER A 179 -9.32 25.18 -2.67
C SER A 179 -10.81 24.95 -2.45
N ARG A 180 -11.59 26.03 -2.50
CA ARG A 180 -13.04 25.97 -2.51
C ARG A 180 -13.57 25.52 -3.88
N TYR A 181 -14.51 24.60 -3.89
CA TYR A 181 -15.20 24.09 -5.07
C TYR A 181 -16.72 24.20 -4.90
N GLY A 182 -17.41 24.52 -5.98
CA GLY A 182 -18.87 24.45 -6.09
C GLY A 182 -19.28 23.20 -6.86
N VAL A 183 -20.25 22.46 -6.34
CA VAL A 183 -20.93 21.38 -7.06
C VAL A 183 -22.31 21.87 -7.46
N ILE A 184 -22.65 21.70 -8.73
CA ILE A 184 -23.85 22.26 -9.36
C ILE A 184 -24.62 21.10 -9.97
N LEU A 185 -25.85 20.90 -9.53
CA LEU A 185 -26.81 19.99 -10.14
C LEU A 185 -27.80 20.82 -10.95
N THR A 186 -27.96 20.48 -12.22
CA THR A 186 -28.83 21.23 -13.14
C THR A 186 -30.18 20.54 -13.33
N LYS A 187 -31.12 21.26 -13.94
CA LYS A 187 -32.43 20.70 -14.35
C LYS A 187 -32.33 19.61 -15.42
N ASN A 188 -31.16 19.43 -16.03
CA ASN A 188 -30.91 18.34 -16.98
C ASN A 188 -30.73 16.99 -16.29
N LEU A 189 -30.44 16.96 -14.97
CA LEU A 189 -30.43 15.70 -14.21
C LEU A 189 -31.87 15.26 -13.93
N LYS A 190 -32.25 14.07 -14.40
CA LYS A 190 -33.64 13.60 -14.36
C LYS A 190 -33.80 12.21 -13.77
N GLY A 191 -35.01 11.93 -13.31
CA GLY A 191 -35.45 10.59 -12.93
C GLY A 191 -35.84 9.72 -14.10
N GLU A 192 -36.07 8.44 -13.81
CA GLU A 192 -36.64 7.49 -14.78
C GLU A 192 -38.09 7.86 -15.20
N ASP A 193 -38.73 8.76 -14.44
CA ASP A 193 -40.00 9.40 -14.77
C ASP A 193 -39.89 10.52 -15.82
N GLY A 194 -38.67 10.98 -16.13
CA GLY A 194 -38.38 12.05 -17.07
C GLY A 194 -38.43 13.47 -16.48
N GLU A 195 -38.79 13.60 -15.21
CA GLU A 195 -38.83 14.87 -14.50
C GLU A 195 -37.45 15.25 -13.94
N SER A 196 -37.21 16.55 -13.80
CA SER A 196 -35.98 17.07 -13.19
C SER A 196 -35.93 16.73 -11.70
N ILE A 197 -34.73 16.49 -11.18
CA ILE A 197 -34.53 16.23 -9.75
C ILE A 197 -35.12 17.34 -8.86
N GLN A 198 -35.59 16.96 -7.67
CA GLN A 198 -36.14 17.86 -6.67
C GLN A 198 -35.24 17.94 -5.43
N THR A 199 -35.39 19.01 -4.65
CA THR A 199 -34.68 19.21 -3.39
C THR A 199 -35.49 20.07 -2.45
N ASP A 200 -35.38 19.81 -1.14
CA ASP A 200 -35.85 20.75 -0.10
C ASP A 200 -34.72 21.72 0.33
N LEU A 201 -33.51 21.51 -0.18
CA LEU A 201 -32.33 22.28 0.18
C LEU A 201 -32.28 23.57 -0.65
N VAL A 202 -31.81 24.64 -0.01
CA VAL A 202 -31.69 25.96 -0.64
C VAL A 202 -30.20 26.24 -0.90
N THR A 203 -29.87 26.59 -2.15
CA THR A 203 -28.53 27.07 -2.49
C THR A 203 -28.33 28.46 -1.87
N SER A 204 -27.18 28.73 -1.25
CA SER A 204 -26.92 30.03 -0.64
C SER A 204 -26.89 31.15 -1.70
N GLN A 205 -27.38 32.33 -1.33
CA GLN A 205 -27.45 33.48 -2.25
C GLN A 205 -26.05 33.95 -2.70
N ASP A 206 -25.06 33.87 -1.80
CA ASP A 206 -23.67 34.21 -2.12
C ASP A 206 -23.08 33.26 -3.17
N LEU A 207 -23.34 31.95 -3.03
CA LEU A 207 -22.90 30.95 -4.01
C LEU A 207 -23.61 31.15 -5.35
N LEU A 208 -24.93 31.41 -5.36
CA LEU A 208 -25.66 31.70 -6.59
C LEU A 208 -25.10 32.92 -7.33
N THR A 209 -24.81 33.99 -6.59
CA THR A 209 -24.23 35.22 -7.14
C THR A 209 -22.85 34.95 -7.74
N GLU A 210 -21.99 34.21 -7.02
CA GLU A 210 -20.67 33.84 -7.54
C GLU A 210 -20.77 32.94 -8.78
N LEU A 211 -21.66 31.94 -8.79
CA LEU A 211 -21.90 31.09 -9.95
C LEU A 211 -22.44 31.89 -11.16
N GLU A 212 -23.32 32.85 -10.93
CA GLU A 212 -23.82 33.75 -11.98
C GLU A 212 -22.67 34.57 -12.59
N THR A 213 -21.74 35.08 -11.78
CA THR A 213 -20.54 35.77 -12.31
C THR A 213 -19.62 34.87 -13.13
N LEU A 214 -19.65 33.56 -12.88
CA LEU A 214 -18.94 32.54 -13.65
C LEU A 214 -19.71 32.04 -14.88
N GLY A 215 -20.90 32.62 -15.16
CA GLY A 215 -21.70 32.33 -16.34
C GLY A 215 -22.70 31.18 -16.18
N PHE A 216 -22.97 30.71 -14.96
CA PHE A 216 -24.02 29.71 -14.71
C PHE A 216 -25.38 30.41 -14.53
N SER A 217 -26.40 29.99 -15.29
CA SER A 217 -27.76 30.52 -15.16
C SER A 217 -28.45 29.98 -13.91
N PRO A 218 -28.86 30.83 -12.94
CA PRO A 218 -29.56 30.38 -11.74
C PRO A 218 -30.85 29.62 -12.04
N GLN A 219 -31.54 29.93 -13.15
CA GLN A 219 -32.77 29.25 -13.55
C GLN A 219 -32.54 27.79 -13.97
N ASN A 220 -31.31 27.41 -14.33
CA ASN A 220 -30.96 26.04 -14.70
C ASN A 220 -30.41 25.22 -13.51
N ILE A 221 -30.14 25.85 -12.37
CA ILE A 221 -29.62 25.17 -11.18
C ILE A 221 -30.79 24.58 -10.39
N SER A 222 -30.77 23.27 -10.16
CA SER A 222 -31.68 22.58 -9.24
C SER A 222 -31.18 22.68 -7.80
N TYR A 223 -29.87 22.48 -7.59
CA TYR A 223 -29.21 22.64 -6.31
C TYR A 223 -27.70 22.83 -6.50
N ALA A 224 -27.08 23.69 -5.69
CA ALA A 224 -25.63 23.77 -5.60
C ALA A 224 -25.17 23.89 -4.15
N TRP A 225 -23.96 23.40 -3.88
CA TRP A 225 -23.29 23.54 -2.59
C TRP A 225 -21.79 23.67 -2.80
N GLU A 226 -21.07 23.98 -1.72
CA GLU A 226 -19.62 24.11 -1.74
C GLU A 226 -18.93 23.11 -0.81
N PHE A 227 -17.69 22.78 -1.15
CA PHE A 227 -16.76 22.06 -0.28
C PHE A 227 -15.34 22.59 -0.48
N THR A 228 -14.49 22.44 0.54
CA THR A 228 -13.07 22.84 0.49
C THR A 228 -12.16 21.62 0.55
N THR A 229 -11.22 21.51 -0.39
CA THR A 229 -10.23 20.44 -0.42
C THR A 229 -9.16 20.63 0.67
N GLN A 230 -8.70 19.52 1.26
CA GLN A 230 -7.64 19.52 2.26
C GLN A 230 -6.27 19.86 1.68
N SER A 231 -5.32 20.13 2.56
CA SER A 231 -3.90 20.13 2.22
C SER A 231 -3.39 18.70 2.00
N THR A 232 -2.78 18.44 0.85
CA THR A 232 -2.32 17.11 0.45
C THR A 232 -0.81 17.00 0.40
N THR A 233 -0.13 17.92 -0.29
CA THR A 233 1.30 17.82 -0.60
C THR A 233 2.18 18.73 0.24
N ASN A 234 1.61 19.80 0.84
CA ASN A 234 2.38 20.83 1.54
C ASN A 234 3.16 20.30 2.75
N LEU A 235 2.60 19.35 3.51
CA LEU A 235 3.29 18.79 4.67
C LEU A 235 4.65 18.18 4.32
N LEU A 236 4.75 17.39 3.24
CA LEU A 236 6.02 16.81 2.81
C LEU A 236 6.98 17.86 2.27
N LYS A 237 6.47 18.88 1.58
CA LYS A 237 7.29 20.01 1.10
C LYS A 237 7.91 20.79 2.27
N GLU A 238 7.13 21.08 3.30
CA GLU A 238 7.61 21.77 4.50
C GLU A 238 8.53 20.89 5.36
N ALA A 239 8.22 19.60 5.50
CA ALA A 239 9.09 18.65 6.19
C ALA A 239 10.47 18.56 5.51
N ARG A 240 10.49 18.57 4.16
CA ARG A 240 11.74 18.65 3.41
C ARG A 240 12.49 19.94 3.72
N LYS A 241 11.87 21.11 3.52
CA LYS A 241 12.51 22.42 3.81
C LYS A 241 13.11 22.45 5.22
N ALA A 242 12.36 21.95 6.21
CA ALA A 242 12.80 21.87 7.59
C ALA A 242 14.07 21.04 7.78
N LEU A 243 14.20 19.89 7.12
CA LEU A 243 15.43 19.09 7.11
C LEU A 243 16.61 19.86 6.49
N TYR A 244 16.38 20.72 5.51
CA TYR A 244 17.41 21.57 4.92
C TYR A 244 17.67 22.87 5.69
N GLY A 245 17.07 23.05 6.88
CA GLY A 245 17.29 24.24 7.71
C GLY A 245 16.39 25.42 7.38
N GLU A 246 15.38 25.22 6.53
CA GLU A 246 14.48 26.27 6.04
C GLU A 246 13.07 26.19 6.66
N GLY A 247 12.33 27.29 6.57
CA GLY A 247 10.94 27.36 7.03
C GLY A 247 10.79 27.37 8.56
N GLN A 248 9.54 27.30 9.03
CA GLN A 248 9.22 27.46 10.45
C GLN A 248 9.77 26.36 11.36
N TRP A 249 10.15 25.21 10.79
CA TRP A 249 10.73 24.07 11.52
C TRP A 249 12.21 23.81 11.16
N GLY A 250 12.93 24.80 10.63
CA GLY A 250 14.32 24.65 10.17
C GLY A 250 15.29 24.07 11.21
N GLN A 251 14.98 24.17 12.51
CA GLN A 251 15.73 23.49 13.58
C GLN A 251 15.86 21.96 13.39
N LEU A 252 14.93 21.33 12.65
CA LEU A 252 15.01 19.90 12.33
C LEU A 252 16.30 19.54 11.60
N GLY A 253 16.79 20.41 10.70
CA GLY A 253 18.04 20.16 9.97
C GLY A 253 19.25 20.01 10.88
N ALA A 254 19.31 20.79 11.97
CA ALA A 254 20.38 20.70 12.97
C ALA A 254 20.19 19.52 13.93
N GLN A 255 18.94 19.18 14.28
CA GLN A 255 18.63 18.02 15.11
C GLN A 255 18.98 16.69 14.40
N PHE A 256 18.83 16.65 13.08
CA PHE A 256 19.07 15.47 12.24
C PHE A 256 20.15 15.77 11.20
N PRO A 257 21.44 15.84 11.61
CA PRO A 257 22.54 16.06 10.69
C PRO A 257 22.65 14.92 9.68
N PRO A 258 23.11 15.19 8.44
CA PRO A 258 23.15 14.22 7.35
C PRO A 258 24.37 13.28 7.45
N VAL A 259 24.50 12.57 8.56
CA VAL A 259 25.62 11.65 8.82
C VAL A 259 25.12 10.22 9.02
N LEU A 260 25.98 9.26 8.68
CA LEU A 260 25.76 7.86 9.04
C LEU A 260 25.86 7.70 10.56
N ARG A 261 24.96 6.89 11.13
CA ARG A 261 25.00 6.51 12.55
C ARG A 261 26.10 5.48 12.79
N GLU A 262 26.11 4.44 11.96
CA GLU A 262 27.07 3.34 12.03
C GLU A 262 27.15 2.59 10.70
N ILE A 263 28.27 1.91 10.50
CA ILE A 263 28.40 0.77 9.59
C ILE A 263 28.45 -0.50 10.44
N SER A 264 27.63 -1.48 10.09
CA SER A 264 27.43 -2.70 10.88
C SER A 264 28.67 -3.59 10.86
N ASP A 265 29.12 -4.02 12.03
CA ASP A 265 30.16 -5.05 12.17
C ASP A 265 29.55 -6.43 11.86
N LEU A 266 29.92 -7.01 10.71
CA LEU A 266 29.31 -8.21 10.15
C LEU A 266 29.87 -9.52 10.74
N LYS A 267 30.97 -9.45 11.50
CA LYS A 267 31.57 -10.57 12.24
C LYS A 267 31.85 -11.84 11.42
N THR A 268 32.09 -11.72 10.11
CA THR A 268 32.27 -12.83 9.16
C THR A 268 33.66 -13.49 9.15
N TRP A 269 34.53 -13.19 10.12
CA TRP A 269 35.89 -13.75 10.22
C TRP A 269 35.87 -15.26 10.54
N PRO A 270 36.67 -16.13 9.88
CA PRO A 270 37.71 -15.85 8.88
C PRO A 270 37.23 -16.03 7.42
N PHE A 271 35.93 -16.03 7.16
CA PHE A 271 35.37 -16.31 5.84
C PHE A 271 35.52 -15.15 4.85
N ASP A 272 35.88 -13.96 5.35
CA ASP A 272 36.16 -12.77 4.55
C ASP A 272 37.66 -12.62 4.29
N ILE A 273 38.03 -12.49 3.02
CA ILE A 273 39.43 -12.62 2.55
C ILE A 273 40.23 -11.33 2.78
N ASP A 274 39.56 -10.20 3.06
CA ASP A 274 40.19 -8.87 3.15
C ASP A 274 40.27 -8.30 4.57
N LEU A 275 40.04 -9.11 5.62
CA LEU A 275 40.12 -8.71 7.05
C LEU A 275 39.18 -7.54 7.45
N ASN A 276 38.35 -7.04 6.55
CA ASN A 276 37.44 -5.92 6.80
C ASN A 276 36.06 -6.44 7.25
N ARG A 277 35.72 -6.16 8.51
CA ARG A 277 34.46 -6.59 9.14
C ARG A 277 33.23 -5.74 8.79
N TYR A 278 33.40 -4.66 8.01
CA TYR A 278 32.34 -3.71 7.67
C TYR A 278 31.81 -3.87 6.25
N VAL A 279 32.49 -4.66 5.43
CA VAL A 279 32.11 -5.01 4.06
C VAL A 279 31.83 -6.50 3.97
N LEU A 280 31.06 -6.92 2.97
CA LEU A 280 30.74 -8.32 2.73
C LEU A 280 30.91 -8.67 1.26
N THR A 281 31.82 -9.59 0.96
CA THR A 281 31.98 -10.05 -0.43
C THR A 281 30.75 -10.84 -0.90
N PRO A 282 30.40 -10.79 -2.19
CA PRO A 282 29.29 -11.56 -2.75
C PRO A 282 29.38 -13.06 -2.46
N THR A 283 30.58 -13.64 -2.50
CA THR A 283 30.81 -15.06 -2.20
C THR A 283 30.41 -15.42 -0.77
N VAL A 284 30.70 -14.57 0.21
CA VAL A 284 30.34 -14.83 1.61
C VAL A 284 28.84 -14.66 1.81
N LEU A 285 28.23 -13.61 1.25
CA LEU A 285 26.77 -13.44 1.30
C LEU A 285 26.04 -14.65 0.70
N GLN A 286 26.52 -15.17 -0.43
CA GLN A 286 25.96 -16.38 -1.05
C GLN A 286 26.02 -17.59 -0.12
N LYS A 287 27.14 -17.79 0.58
CA LYS A 287 27.32 -18.88 1.54
C LYS A 287 26.35 -18.75 2.72
N VAL A 288 26.20 -17.54 3.27
CA VAL A 288 25.28 -17.26 4.38
C VAL A 288 23.84 -17.57 3.96
N LEU A 289 23.39 -17.01 2.84
CA LEU A 289 22.04 -17.23 2.33
C LEU A 289 21.79 -18.71 2.01
N SER A 290 22.75 -19.39 1.38
CA SER A 290 22.64 -20.83 1.08
C SER A 290 22.50 -21.68 2.35
N LEU A 291 23.26 -21.37 3.39
CA LEU A 291 23.18 -22.07 4.67
C LEU A 291 21.82 -21.85 5.34
N ILE A 292 21.35 -20.59 5.36
CA ILE A 292 20.02 -20.21 5.82
C ILE A 292 18.92 -20.99 5.09
N ALA A 293 18.95 -21.02 3.76
CA ALA A 293 17.95 -21.71 2.95
C ALA A 293 17.91 -23.21 3.24
N ARG A 294 19.07 -23.87 3.36
CA ARG A 294 19.14 -25.29 3.74
C ARG A 294 18.52 -25.56 5.10
N ILE A 295 18.78 -24.71 6.10
CA ILE A 295 18.15 -24.84 7.42
C ILE A 295 16.65 -24.66 7.30
N ALA A 296 16.20 -23.62 6.58
CA ALA A 296 14.78 -23.33 6.39
C ALA A 296 14.02 -24.51 5.76
N THR A 297 14.61 -25.19 4.77
CA THR A 297 14.04 -26.42 4.19
C THR A 297 13.93 -27.54 5.22
N LYS A 298 14.97 -27.77 6.02
CA LYS A 298 14.99 -28.85 7.03
C LYS A 298 14.02 -28.63 8.19
N VAL A 299 13.71 -27.38 8.51
CA VAL A 299 12.71 -27.03 9.53
C VAL A 299 11.31 -26.82 8.95
N HIS A 300 11.11 -27.20 7.67
CA HIS A 300 9.84 -27.09 6.95
C HIS A 300 9.27 -25.67 6.88
N LEU A 301 10.12 -24.65 6.91
CA LEU A 301 9.72 -23.25 6.72
C LEU A 301 9.44 -22.95 5.24
N VAL A 302 10.20 -23.56 4.31
CA VAL A 302 10.05 -23.41 2.86
C VAL A 302 10.28 -24.74 2.14
N GLU A 303 9.75 -24.85 0.92
CA GLU A 303 10.20 -25.86 -0.05
C GLU A 303 11.58 -25.49 -0.60
N ASP A 304 12.33 -26.47 -1.12
CA ASP A 304 13.74 -26.31 -1.53
C ASP A 304 13.97 -25.08 -2.43
N PHE A 305 14.93 -24.21 -2.05
CA PHE A 305 15.12 -22.88 -2.65
C PHE A 305 16.53 -22.73 -3.27
N PRO A 306 16.66 -22.74 -4.61
CA PRO A 306 17.95 -22.78 -5.29
C PRO A 306 18.61 -21.39 -5.42
N ILE A 307 19.16 -20.87 -4.31
CA ILE A 307 19.81 -19.53 -4.27
C ILE A 307 20.94 -19.38 -5.29
N LYS A 308 21.69 -20.46 -5.56
CA LYS A 308 22.87 -20.44 -6.42
C LYS A 308 22.56 -20.19 -7.89
N ASP A 309 21.37 -20.53 -8.34
CA ASP A 309 20.99 -20.47 -9.76
C ASP A 309 20.31 -19.15 -10.13
N ILE A 310 20.05 -18.27 -9.15
CA ILE A 310 19.17 -17.10 -9.31
C ILE A 310 19.95 -15.77 -9.26
N ILE A 311 21.16 -15.74 -8.69
CA ILE A 311 21.83 -14.48 -8.36
C ILE A 311 23.23 -14.38 -9.00
N ASN A 312 23.42 -13.36 -9.85
CA ASN A 312 24.71 -12.95 -10.41
C ASN A 312 25.20 -11.67 -9.72
N TRP A 313 26.45 -11.66 -9.25
CA TRP A 313 27.12 -10.52 -8.60
C TRP A 313 28.49 -10.20 -9.20
N ASP A 314 28.75 -10.60 -10.43
CA ASP A 314 30.08 -10.50 -11.06
C ASP A 314 30.65 -9.07 -11.06
N SER A 315 29.78 -8.05 -11.07
CA SER A 315 30.15 -6.64 -11.10
C SER A 315 30.07 -5.93 -9.74
N VAL A 316 29.53 -6.59 -8.71
CA VAL A 316 29.52 -6.06 -7.34
C VAL A 316 30.82 -6.45 -6.65
N ASP A 317 31.47 -5.50 -6.00
CA ASP A 317 32.71 -5.73 -5.25
C ASP A 317 32.39 -6.22 -3.84
N TYR A 318 31.57 -5.46 -3.12
CA TYR A 318 31.12 -5.80 -1.77
C TYR A 318 29.78 -5.14 -1.43
N PHE A 319 29.17 -5.64 -0.36
CA PHE A 319 27.98 -5.07 0.27
C PHE A 319 28.32 -4.38 1.58
N VAL A 320 27.58 -3.33 1.91
CA VAL A 320 27.70 -2.57 3.16
C VAL A 320 26.33 -2.51 3.81
N PHE A 321 26.30 -2.65 5.12
CA PHE A 321 25.08 -2.48 5.92
C PHE A 321 25.33 -1.45 7.00
N GLY A 322 24.33 -0.65 7.31
CA GLY A 322 24.47 0.37 8.35
C GLY A 322 23.15 1.05 8.65
N SER A 323 23.24 2.17 9.34
CA SER A 323 22.06 3.00 9.59
C SER A 323 22.41 4.48 9.66
N TYR A 324 21.38 5.31 9.56
CA TYR A 324 21.41 6.74 9.86
C TYR A 324 20.19 7.11 10.71
N PHE A 325 20.23 8.25 11.39
CA PHE A 325 19.06 8.74 12.12
C PHE A 325 18.16 9.58 11.21
N SER A 326 16.86 9.29 11.27
CA SER A 326 15.81 10.07 10.63
C SER A 326 14.83 10.58 11.70
N PRO A 327 14.18 11.74 11.51
CA PRO A 327 13.10 12.16 12.38
C PRO A 327 11.94 11.17 12.27
N GLN A 328 11.50 10.61 13.38
CA GLN A 328 10.32 9.74 13.42
C GLN A 328 9.14 10.48 14.03
N PHE A 329 8.07 10.62 13.24
CA PHE A 329 6.82 11.21 13.70
C PHE A 329 5.83 10.14 14.15
N ASN A 330 4.90 10.55 15.00
CA ASN A 330 3.88 9.65 15.53
C ASN A 330 2.97 9.16 14.40
N LYS A 331 2.88 7.83 14.24
CA LYS A 331 2.02 7.14 13.25
C LYS A 331 0.54 7.55 13.32
N ASN A 332 0.10 8.09 14.45
CA ASN A 332 -1.29 8.54 14.69
C ASN A 332 -1.50 10.04 14.51
N ASN A 333 -0.44 10.85 14.42
CA ASN A 333 -0.54 12.31 14.28
C ASN A 333 0.79 12.89 13.79
N PHE A 334 0.92 13.05 12.46
CA PHE A 334 2.10 13.67 11.86
C PHE A 334 2.02 15.20 12.03
N LYS A 335 2.41 15.66 13.22
CA LYS A 335 2.78 17.06 13.46
C LYS A 335 4.30 17.12 13.47
N LEU A 336 4.88 18.15 12.83
CA LEU A 336 6.33 18.39 12.81
C LEU A 336 6.88 18.88 14.16
N LEU A 337 6.27 18.47 15.28
CA LEU A 337 6.60 18.85 16.64
C LEU A 337 7.27 17.66 17.32
N GLU A 338 8.47 17.88 17.88
CA GLU A 338 9.21 16.94 18.75
C GLU A 338 9.36 15.50 18.19
N PRO A 339 9.96 15.31 17.00
CA PRO A 339 10.21 13.95 16.50
C PRO A 339 11.18 13.17 17.39
N SER A 340 10.98 11.86 17.50
CA SER A 340 11.98 10.97 18.06
C SER A 340 13.09 10.70 17.05
N ARG A 341 14.23 10.17 17.52
CA ARG A 341 15.32 9.69 16.67
C ARG A 341 15.18 8.18 16.51
N GLU A 342 14.91 7.71 15.30
CA GLU A 342 14.94 6.28 14.99
C GLU A 342 16.02 5.96 13.96
N PRO A 343 16.72 4.82 14.11
CA PRO A 343 17.64 4.35 13.09
C PRO A 343 16.86 3.85 11.88
N VAL A 344 17.24 4.34 10.70
CA VAL A 344 16.83 3.78 9.41
C VAL A 344 17.97 2.92 8.90
N TYR A 345 17.70 1.63 8.72
CA TYR A 345 18.69 0.66 8.28
C TYR A 345 18.79 0.63 6.77
N PHE A 346 20.03 0.62 6.26
CA PHE A 346 20.30 0.52 4.84
C PHE A 346 21.16 -0.69 4.50
N MET A 347 21.09 -1.07 3.23
CA MET A 347 22.04 -1.94 2.55
C MET A 347 22.53 -1.20 1.31
N ALA A 348 23.83 -1.29 1.02
CA ALA A 348 24.42 -0.78 -0.21
C ALA A 348 25.22 -1.87 -0.93
N ALA A 349 25.21 -1.84 -2.25
CA ALA A 349 26.02 -2.69 -3.13
C ALA A 349 27.00 -1.79 -3.89
N ILE A 350 28.30 -2.02 -3.69
CA ILE A 350 29.38 -1.20 -4.24
C ILE A 350 29.89 -1.86 -5.54
N PRO A 351 29.97 -1.11 -6.66
CA PRO A 351 30.51 -1.64 -7.90
C PRO A 351 32.01 -1.91 -7.83
N LYS A 352 32.47 -2.89 -8.59
CA LYS A 352 33.91 -3.04 -8.88
C LYS A 352 34.42 -1.85 -9.69
N LYS A 353 35.65 -1.41 -9.40
CA LYS A 353 36.36 -0.44 -10.22
C LYS A 353 36.65 -1.03 -11.60
N ASN A 354 36.17 -0.39 -12.66
CA ASN A 354 36.35 -0.81 -14.05
C ASN A 354 36.98 0.31 -14.89
N ARG A 355 37.50 0.00 -16.09
CA ARG A 355 38.16 1.00 -16.95
C ARG A 355 37.22 2.17 -17.27
N GLY A 356 37.49 3.34 -16.69
CA GLY A 356 36.76 4.59 -16.91
C GLY A 356 35.67 4.93 -15.88
N LYS A 357 35.41 4.07 -14.88
CA LYS A 357 34.44 4.33 -13.81
C LYS A 357 34.99 3.86 -12.46
N GLY A 358 34.98 4.72 -11.46
CA GLY A 358 35.51 4.43 -10.12
C GLY A 358 34.85 5.27 -9.04
N PRO A 359 35.18 5.01 -7.76
CA PRO A 359 34.61 5.74 -6.64
C PRO A 359 35.00 7.23 -6.63
N PRO A 360 34.17 8.11 -6.05
CA PRO A 360 32.84 7.81 -5.51
C PRO A 360 31.85 7.53 -6.64
N PHE A 361 31.13 6.41 -6.54
CA PHE A 361 30.15 6.03 -7.56
C PHE A 361 28.86 6.86 -7.44
N PRO A 362 28.21 7.22 -8.56
CA PRO A 362 26.82 7.67 -8.53
C PRO A 362 25.92 6.61 -7.93
N VAL A 363 24.76 7.01 -7.40
CA VAL A 363 23.95 6.14 -6.54
C VAL A 363 22.52 6.06 -7.04
N THR A 364 21.99 4.84 -7.10
CA THR A 364 20.55 4.60 -7.25
C THR A 364 19.97 4.22 -5.89
N ILE A 365 18.99 5.00 -5.42
CA ILE A 365 18.12 4.60 -4.32
C ILE A 365 17.10 3.60 -4.86
N PHE A 366 17.07 2.39 -4.30
CA PHE A 366 16.12 1.34 -4.63
C PHE A 366 14.99 1.28 -3.61
N GLY A 367 13.74 1.41 -4.05
CA GLY A 367 12.54 1.22 -3.24
C GLY A 367 11.98 -0.20 -3.39
N HIS A 368 11.96 -0.97 -2.31
CA HIS A 368 11.47 -2.36 -2.30
C HIS A 368 9.93 -2.46 -2.34
N GLY A 369 9.42 -3.67 -2.61
CA GLY A 369 7.99 -3.97 -2.64
C GLY A 369 7.34 -4.04 -1.25
N ASN A 370 6.00 -4.04 -1.20
CA ASN A 370 5.27 -4.22 0.06
C ASN A 370 5.56 -5.62 0.63
N LYS A 371 5.64 -5.72 1.96
CA LYS A 371 5.98 -6.96 2.69
C LYS A 371 7.34 -7.57 2.39
N ARG A 372 8.23 -6.78 1.78
CA ARG A 372 9.64 -7.11 1.56
C ARG A 372 10.54 -6.29 2.46
N ALA A 373 11.83 -6.26 2.17
CA ALA A 373 12.82 -5.50 2.93
C ALA A 373 13.94 -4.99 2.02
N ARG A 374 14.87 -4.24 2.61
CA ARG A 374 16.02 -3.65 1.91
C ARG A 374 16.79 -4.63 1.03
N VAL A 375 16.91 -5.90 1.43
CA VAL A 375 17.66 -6.94 0.69
C VAL A 375 17.18 -7.19 -0.75
N ASP A 376 15.97 -6.78 -1.12
CA ASP A 376 15.44 -6.89 -2.49
C ASP A 376 16.32 -6.21 -3.55
N ALA A 377 17.10 -5.18 -3.16
CA ALA A 377 17.99 -4.47 -4.09
C ALA A 377 19.05 -5.37 -4.74
N ILE A 378 19.34 -6.52 -4.14
CA ILE A 378 20.20 -7.57 -4.69
C ILE A 378 19.85 -7.87 -6.15
N GLY A 379 18.55 -7.95 -6.47
CA GLY A 379 18.07 -8.34 -7.80
C GLY A 379 18.44 -7.37 -8.92
N LEU A 380 18.72 -6.10 -8.61
CA LEU A 380 19.10 -5.07 -9.60
C LEU A 380 20.56 -4.62 -9.44
N SER A 381 21.17 -4.85 -8.28
CA SER A 381 22.50 -4.33 -7.90
C SER A 381 23.58 -4.64 -8.93
N ASN A 382 23.64 -5.87 -9.46
CA ASN A 382 24.67 -6.27 -10.42
C ASN A 382 24.56 -5.51 -11.74
N THR A 383 23.35 -5.33 -12.25
CA THR A 383 23.11 -4.63 -13.52
C THR A 383 23.45 -3.15 -13.41
N LEU A 384 23.17 -2.52 -12.26
CA LEU A 384 23.62 -1.15 -11.97
C LEU A 384 25.14 -1.07 -11.80
N ALA A 385 25.75 -2.05 -11.13
CA ALA A 385 27.19 -2.11 -10.92
C ALA A 385 27.98 -2.28 -12.22
N GLN A 386 27.46 -3.02 -13.21
CA GLN A 386 28.04 -3.08 -14.57
C GLN A 386 28.18 -1.69 -15.21
N ALA A 387 27.27 -0.77 -14.88
CA ALA A 387 27.31 0.61 -15.32
C ALA A 387 28.08 1.54 -14.38
N GLY A 388 28.74 1.04 -13.34
CA GLY A 388 29.44 1.84 -12.34
C GLY A 388 28.49 2.72 -11.51
N ILE A 389 27.29 2.21 -11.20
CA ILE A 389 26.31 2.86 -10.34
C ILE A 389 26.13 2.01 -9.08
N ALA A 390 26.38 2.59 -7.91
CA ALA A 390 26.11 1.94 -6.63
C ALA A 390 24.60 1.86 -6.38
N THR A 391 24.17 0.83 -5.67
CA THR A 391 22.76 0.69 -5.26
C THR A 391 22.67 0.86 -3.75
N ILE A 392 21.74 1.67 -3.25
CA ILE A 392 21.42 1.76 -1.84
C ILE A 392 19.92 1.62 -1.61
N THR A 393 19.54 1.02 -0.50
CA THR A 393 18.14 0.66 -0.20
C THR A 393 17.96 0.72 1.31
N ILE A 394 16.79 1.19 1.74
CA ILE A 394 16.41 1.26 3.15
C ILE A 394 15.18 0.40 3.39
N ASP A 395 14.96 -0.01 4.63
CA ASP A 395 13.63 -0.48 5.00
C ASP A 395 12.67 0.70 5.12
N ALA A 396 11.60 0.66 4.33
CA ALA A 396 10.50 1.61 4.46
C ALA A 396 9.92 1.58 5.88
N ALA A 397 9.18 2.63 6.26
CA ALA A 397 8.54 2.65 7.58
C ALA A 397 7.62 1.43 7.75
N GLY A 398 7.73 0.73 8.89
CA GLY A 398 6.99 -0.51 9.14
C GLY A 398 7.48 -1.75 8.37
N HIS A 399 8.63 -1.68 7.69
CA HIS A 399 9.22 -2.80 6.96
C HIS A 399 10.57 -3.23 7.52
N GLY A 400 11.00 -4.42 7.14
CA GLY A 400 12.30 -4.97 7.50
C GLY A 400 12.36 -5.49 8.94
N PRO A 401 13.08 -6.59 9.21
CA PRO A 401 13.63 -7.54 8.23
C PRO A 401 12.53 -8.23 7.40
N ASP A 402 12.90 -8.88 6.29
CA ASP A 402 11.93 -9.66 5.49
C ASP A 402 11.34 -10.79 6.37
N HIS A 403 10.03 -11.05 6.25
CA HIS A 403 9.33 -12.00 7.12
C HIS A 403 9.97 -13.40 7.09
N PHE A 404 10.41 -13.88 5.91
CA PHE A 404 11.09 -15.16 5.81
C PHE A 404 12.40 -15.17 6.61
N LEU A 405 13.23 -14.14 6.46
CA LEU A 405 14.50 -14.04 7.17
C LEU A 405 14.28 -13.91 8.69
N ALA A 406 13.26 -13.17 9.09
CA ALA A 406 12.91 -12.97 10.49
C ALA A 406 12.35 -14.23 11.16
N ALA A 407 11.66 -15.09 10.39
CA ALA A 407 11.05 -16.33 10.86
C ALA A 407 12.08 -17.42 11.21
N ILE A 408 13.22 -17.46 10.51
CA ILE A 408 14.25 -18.51 10.67
C ILE A 408 14.58 -18.83 12.14
N PRO A 409 15.05 -17.88 12.98
CA PRO A 409 15.41 -18.19 14.36
C PRO A 409 14.23 -18.73 15.19
N VAL A 410 13.00 -18.30 14.90
CA VAL A 410 11.79 -18.77 15.59
C VAL A 410 11.49 -20.21 15.18
N TYR A 411 11.55 -20.53 13.89
CA TYR A 411 11.27 -21.87 13.38
C TYR A 411 12.33 -22.89 13.78
N ILE A 412 13.61 -22.49 13.85
CA ILE A 412 14.66 -23.38 14.40
C ILE A 412 14.35 -23.72 15.87
N LYS A 413 13.95 -22.73 16.68
CA LYS A 413 13.56 -23.00 18.08
C LYS A 413 12.37 -23.95 18.16
N ARG A 414 11.32 -23.70 17.37
CA ARG A 414 10.13 -24.57 17.29
C ARG A 414 10.49 -26.00 16.89
N PHE A 415 11.42 -26.17 15.95
CA PHE A 415 11.92 -27.48 15.52
C PHE A 415 12.56 -28.28 16.69
N PHE A 416 13.32 -27.62 17.57
CA PHE A 416 13.91 -28.28 18.74
C PHE A 416 12.95 -28.46 19.91
N SER A 417 11.90 -27.63 20.04
CA SER A 417 10.89 -27.75 21.11
C SER A 417 9.82 -28.81 20.82
N LEU A 418 9.55 -29.09 19.54
CA LEU A 418 8.43 -29.93 19.16
C LEU A 418 8.67 -31.44 19.32
N ALA A 419 9.90 -31.91 19.56
CA ALA A 419 10.30 -33.28 19.96
C ALA A 419 9.43 -34.48 19.49
N GLN A 420 8.77 -34.35 18.33
CA GLN A 420 7.97 -35.36 17.64
C GLN A 420 8.44 -35.54 16.19
N THR A 421 9.59 -34.98 15.82
CA THR A 421 10.22 -35.33 14.55
C THR A 421 10.81 -36.72 14.68
N GLN A 422 10.21 -37.72 14.02
CA GLN A 422 10.80 -39.05 13.80
C GLN A 422 12.05 -39.01 12.89
N ASP A 423 12.62 -37.83 12.68
CA ASP A 423 13.66 -37.52 11.70
C ASP A 423 14.96 -37.13 12.43
N GLU A 424 15.63 -38.14 12.99
CA GLU A 424 16.93 -38.00 13.65
C GLU A 424 18.01 -37.45 12.69
N GLU A 425 17.86 -37.69 11.39
CA GLU A 425 18.78 -37.22 10.36
C GLU A 425 18.75 -35.70 10.26
N ASN A 426 17.57 -35.11 10.09
CA ASN A 426 17.42 -33.66 10.06
C ASN A 426 17.82 -33.01 11.38
N PHE A 427 17.54 -33.64 12.51
CA PHE A 427 17.97 -33.15 13.83
C PHE A 427 19.49 -32.98 13.92
N LYS A 428 20.24 -34.01 13.52
CA LYS A 428 21.71 -33.97 13.50
C LYS A 428 22.22 -32.96 12.45
N ALA A 429 21.57 -32.88 11.30
CA ALA A 429 21.95 -31.99 10.23
C ALA A 429 21.76 -30.50 10.61
N VAL A 430 20.65 -30.15 11.28
CA VAL A 430 20.39 -28.78 11.75
C VAL A 430 21.39 -28.37 12.83
N LYS A 431 21.77 -29.26 13.76
CA LYS A 431 22.84 -28.97 14.74
C LYS A 431 24.17 -28.60 14.06
N LYS A 432 24.57 -29.37 13.04
CA LYS A 432 25.80 -29.09 12.26
C LYS A 432 25.72 -27.76 11.52
N ASP A 433 24.58 -27.46 10.91
CA ASP A 433 24.37 -26.19 10.23
C ASP A 433 24.35 -25.00 11.23
N LEU A 434 23.83 -25.18 12.44
CA LEU A 434 23.90 -24.19 13.53
C LEU A 434 25.33 -23.92 13.98
N THR A 435 26.17 -24.96 14.14
CA THR A 435 27.60 -24.78 14.41
C THR A 435 28.25 -23.95 13.29
N SER A 436 27.94 -24.27 12.03
CA SER A 436 28.47 -23.53 10.88
C SER A 436 28.04 -22.06 10.88
N LEU A 437 26.78 -21.76 11.27
CA LEU A 437 26.31 -20.39 11.45
C LEU A 437 27.03 -19.68 12.60
N GLY A 438 27.25 -20.38 13.72
CA GLY A 438 27.98 -19.87 14.87
C GLY A 438 29.40 -19.45 14.49
N ASP A 439 30.14 -20.34 13.83
CA ASP A 439 31.49 -20.06 13.32
C ASP A 439 31.50 -18.83 12.41
N MET A 440 30.50 -18.68 11.53
CA MET A 440 30.37 -17.54 10.61
C MET A 440 30.18 -16.19 11.30
N VAL A 441 29.69 -16.14 12.54
CA VAL A 441 29.47 -14.88 13.27
C VAL A 441 30.31 -14.77 14.55
N GLY A 442 31.36 -15.58 14.66
CA GLY A 442 32.27 -15.60 15.81
C GLY A 442 31.58 -16.02 17.10
N VAL A 443 30.71 -17.04 17.03
CA VAL A 443 30.06 -17.70 18.16
C VAL A 443 30.53 -19.14 18.21
N GLU A 444 31.42 -19.44 19.14
CA GLU A 444 31.80 -20.82 19.45
C GLU A 444 30.57 -21.60 19.92
N VAL A 445 30.37 -22.78 19.32
CA VAL A 445 29.27 -23.70 19.61
C VAL A 445 29.86 -24.98 20.20
N THR A 446 29.52 -25.28 21.44
CA THR A 446 29.99 -26.48 22.15
C THR A 446 28.96 -27.60 22.14
N ASP A 447 29.37 -28.83 22.44
CA ASP A 447 28.44 -29.96 22.60
C ASP A 447 27.45 -29.71 23.76
N GLU A 448 27.87 -28.98 24.80
CA GLU A 448 27.01 -28.56 25.91
C GLU A 448 25.89 -27.64 25.42
N ASP A 449 26.20 -26.66 24.56
CA ASP A 449 25.18 -25.76 23.98
C ASP A 449 24.10 -26.52 23.20
N LEU A 450 24.46 -27.69 22.64
CA LEU A 450 23.60 -28.55 21.84
C LEU A 450 22.93 -29.68 22.64
N SER A 451 23.08 -29.70 23.96
CA SER A 451 22.64 -30.82 24.82
C SER A 451 21.18 -30.76 25.25
N SER A 452 20.55 -29.58 25.30
CA SER A 452 19.17 -29.40 25.73
C SER A 452 18.44 -28.29 24.96
N GLU A 453 17.12 -28.36 24.92
CA GLU A 453 16.26 -27.37 24.25
C GLU A 453 16.51 -25.94 24.75
N SER A 454 16.62 -25.75 26.06
CA SER A 454 16.87 -24.43 26.67
C SER A 454 18.23 -23.85 26.24
N LEU A 455 19.28 -24.68 26.19
CA LEU A 455 20.61 -24.25 25.76
C LEU A 455 20.65 -23.96 24.26
N ILE A 456 20.02 -24.80 23.44
CA ILE A 456 19.88 -24.58 22.00
C ILE A 456 19.12 -23.27 21.72
N GLY A 457 18.04 -23.01 22.45
CA GLY A 457 17.28 -21.76 22.33
C GLY A 457 18.13 -20.52 22.62
N LYS A 458 18.94 -20.56 23.69
CA LYS A 458 19.90 -19.48 24.03
C LYS A 458 21.00 -19.33 22.99
N LEU A 459 21.51 -20.46 22.47
CA LEU A 459 22.52 -20.47 21.40
C LEU A 459 21.97 -19.80 20.13
N ILE A 460 20.76 -20.16 19.70
CA ILE A 460 20.10 -19.54 18.54
C ILE A 460 19.99 -18.03 18.74
N ASP A 461 19.55 -17.57 19.92
CA ASP A 461 19.51 -16.12 20.20
C ASP A 461 20.90 -15.47 20.14
N LYS A 462 21.94 -16.13 20.65
CA LYS A 462 23.32 -15.64 20.61
C LYS A 462 23.85 -15.50 19.18
N ILE A 463 23.60 -16.51 18.33
CA ILE A 463 24.01 -16.53 16.91
C ILE A 463 23.29 -15.43 16.13
N PHE A 464 21.96 -15.37 16.19
CA PHE A 464 21.16 -14.42 15.39
C PHE A 464 21.17 -12.98 15.93
N ARG A 465 21.80 -12.70 17.07
CA ARG A 465 22.05 -11.34 17.57
C ARG A 465 23.41 -10.77 17.16
N ARG A 466 24.19 -11.49 16.34
CA ARG A 466 25.53 -11.07 15.92
C ARG A 466 25.69 -10.99 14.41
N GLY A 467 26.61 -10.12 14.00
CA GLY A 467 27.12 -10.06 12.64
C GLY A 467 26.06 -9.89 11.57
N ILE A 468 26.32 -10.50 10.41
CA ILE A 468 25.41 -10.50 9.27
C ILE A 468 24.02 -11.08 9.59
N LEU A 469 23.92 -12.07 10.49
CA LEU A 469 22.62 -12.66 10.85
C LEU A 469 21.73 -11.66 11.61
N ARG A 470 22.32 -10.88 12.52
CA ARG A 470 21.61 -9.76 13.20
C ARG A 470 21.02 -8.80 12.19
N VAL A 471 21.84 -8.37 11.24
CA VAL A 471 21.45 -7.41 10.21
C VAL A 471 20.31 -7.97 9.37
N LEU A 472 20.43 -9.21 8.89
CA LEU A 472 19.45 -9.81 7.99
C LEU A 472 18.12 -10.19 8.67
N THR A 473 18.14 -10.62 9.93
CA THR A 473 16.96 -11.25 10.57
C THR A 473 16.37 -10.45 11.73
N ARG A 474 17.00 -9.35 12.17
CA ARG A 474 16.54 -8.58 13.34
C ARG A 474 16.52 -7.07 13.15
N GLU A 475 17.40 -6.52 12.33
CA GLU A 475 17.42 -5.09 12.06
C GLU A 475 16.38 -4.71 11.00
N GLY A 476 15.57 -3.73 11.34
CA GLY A 476 14.54 -3.16 10.48
C GLY A 476 13.54 -2.34 11.30
N ARG A 477 12.38 -2.05 10.73
CA ARG A 477 11.36 -1.15 11.28
C ARG A 477 9.96 -1.78 11.36
N ALA A 478 9.85 -3.06 11.03
CA ALA A 478 8.65 -3.84 11.25
C ALA A 478 8.45 -4.11 12.75
N THR A 479 7.18 -4.28 13.13
CA THR A 479 6.77 -4.68 14.47
C THR A 479 6.07 -6.01 14.39
N ASP A 480 6.17 -6.81 15.44
CA ASP A 480 5.38 -8.04 15.63
C ASP A 480 3.97 -7.65 16.09
N ILE A 481 2.98 -7.88 15.23
CA ILE A 481 1.60 -7.40 15.38
C ILE A 481 0.71 -8.50 15.96
N ASP A 482 0.93 -9.75 15.57
CA ASP A 482 0.18 -10.90 16.07
C ASP A 482 0.85 -11.61 17.27
N GLN A 483 2.01 -11.12 17.70
CA GLN A 483 2.77 -11.57 18.87
C GLN A 483 3.30 -13.00 18.74
N ASP A 484 3.57 -13.47 17.52
CA ASP A 484 4.11 -14.81 17.26
C ASP A 484 5.65 -14.90 17.42
N GLY A 485 6.29 -13.76 17.69
CA GLY A 485 7.74 -13.59 17.84
C GLY A 485 8.46 -13.16 16.56
N ILE A 486 7.74 -12.94 15.45
CA ILE A 486 8.26 -12.60 14.13
C ILE A 486 7.77 -11.19 13.73
N PRO A 487 8.65 -10.25 13.39
CA PRO A 487 8.24 -8.95 12.85
C PRO A 487 7.44 -9.06 11.54
N ASP A 488 6.31 -8.35 11.48
CA ASP A 488 5.40 -8.35 10.32
C ASP A 488 5.76 -7.25 9.32
N SER A 489 6.75 -7.51 8.48
CA SER A 489 7.19 -6.53 7.47
C SER A 489 6.05 -6.09 6.56
N GLY A 490 5.82 -4.78 6.47
CA GLY A 490 4.83 -4.18 5.57
C GLY A 490 3.37 -4.41 5.93
N GLU A 491 3.10 -5.06 7.07
CA GLU A 491 1.75 -5.40 7.48
C GLU A 491 0.90 -4.16 7.78
N ALA A 492 1.53 -3.03 8.12
CA ALA A 492 0.84 -1.77 8.38
C ALA A 492 0.68 -0.87 7.13
N PHE A 493 1.20 -1.27 5.96
CA PHE A 493 1.14 -0.43 4.76
C PHE A 493 -0.28 -0.30 4.21
N PHE A 494 -1.02 -1.41 4.12
CA PHE A 494 -2.42 -1.41 3.69
C PHE A 494 -3.34 -1.88 4.82
N THR A 495 -4.02 -0.92 5.45
CA THR A 495 -4.89 -1.15 6.62
C THR A 495 -6.21 -0.40 6.47
N ALA A 496 -7.21 -0.77 7.26
CA ALA A 496 -8.45 0.01 7.35
C ALA A 496 -8.28 1.27 8.23
N ASP A 497 -7.17 1.40 8.97
CA ASP A 497 -6.73 2.67 9.55
C ASP A 497 -5.98 3.43 8.47
N PHE A 498 -6.75 4.07 7.59
CA PHE A 498 -6.22 4.80 6.45
C PHE A 498 -5.17 5.87 6.83
N PHE A 499 -5.21 6.38 8.07
CA PHE A 499 -4.16 7.27 8.57
C PHE A 499 -2.83 6.54 8.76
N SER A 500 -2.83 5.29 9.22
CA SER A 500 -1.60 4.49 9.31
C SER A 500 -0.94 4.31 7.94
N THR A 501 -1.72 3.97 6.91
CA THR A 501 -1.24 3.89 5.52
C THR A 501 -0.64 5.22 5.07
N ARG A 502 -1.36 6.31 5.28
CA ARG A 502 -0.93 7.67 4.94
C ARG A 502 0.39 8.04 5.63
N GLU A 503 0.51 7.82 6.93
CA GLU A 503 1.69 8.24 7.69
C GLU A 503 2.91 7.34 7.46
N ILE A 504 2.73 6.04 7.14
CA ILE A 504 3.84 5.18 6.73
C ILE A 504 4.46 5.64 5.41
N VAL A 505 3.64 5.98 4.42
CA VAL A 505 4.13 6.50 3.14
C VAL A 505 4.90 7.80 3.36
N ARG A 506 4.34 8.75 4.12
CA ARG A 506 4.96 10.05 4.39
C ARG A 506 6.25 9.94 5.20
N GLN A 507 6.25 9.09 6.22
CA GLN A 507 7.46 8.81 6.99
C GLN A 507 8.56 8.24 6.10
N THR A 508 8.23 7.31 5.20
CA THR A 508 9.20 6.73 4.27
C THR A 508 9.79 7.79 3.33
N ILE A 509 8.98 8.76 2.87
CA ILE A 509 9.49 9.89 2.06
C ILE A 509 10.44 10.78 2.85
N LEU A 510 10.12 11.07 4.11
CA LEU A 510 11.02 11.81 5.00
C LEU A 510 12.35 11.07 5.20
N ASP A 511 12.29 9.75 5.35
CA ASP A 511 13.49 8.92 5.48
C ASP A 511 14.34 8.97 4.20
N PHE A 512 13.72 9.04 3.02
CA PHE A 512 14.42 9.26 1.75
C PHE A 512 15.00 10.67 1.61
N PHE A 513 14.34 11.72 2.12
CA PHE A 513 14.95 13.06 2.16
C PHE A 513 16.22 13.03 3.00
N GLN A 514 16.17 12.40 4.17
CA GLN A 514 17.33 12.27 5.03
C GLN A 514 18.43 11.41 4.39
N LEU A 515 18.08 10.30 3.74
CA LEU A 515 19.04 9.49 2.98
C LEU A 515 19.71 10.31 1.87
N THR A 516 18.94 11.10 1.14
CA THR A 516 19.46 11.96 0.06
C THR A 516 20.48 12.96 0.61
N ARG A 517 20.17 13.61 1.74
CA ARG A 517 21.12 14.51 2.41
C ARG A 517 22.39 13.76 2.86
N VAL A 518 22.23 12.58 3.46
CA VAL A 518 23.35 11.72 3.89
C VAL A 518 24.24 11.37 2.70
N LEU A 519 23.66 10.89 1.60
CA LEU A 519 24.38 10.53 0.38
C LEU A 519 25.15 11.71 -0.22
N LYS A 520 24.56 12.92 -0.21
CA LYS A 520 25.24 14.13 -0.67
C LYS A 520 26.36 14.60 0.27
N ASN A 521 26.30 14.22 1.54
CA ASN A 521 27.28 14.59 2.56
C ASN A 521 28.46 13.61 2.65
N LEU A 522 28.40 12.44 2.00
CA LEU A 522 29.53 11.51 1.92
C LEU A 522 30.73 12.14 1.18
N GLY A 523 31.95 11.74 1.54
CA GLY A 523 33.20 12.27 1.01
C GLY A 523 33.59 13.66 1.51
N ILE A 524 32.86 14.21 2.50
CA ILE A 524 33.23 15.45 3.19
C ILE A 524 33.93 15.08 4.50
N ASP A 525 35.18 15.51 4.66
CA ASP A 525 35.95 15.43 5.90
C ASP A 525 35.31 16.33 6.97
N GLN A 526 34.61 15.72 7.91
CA GLN A 526 33.82 16.40 8.94
C GLN A 526 34.69 16.94 10.08
N ASN A 527 35.85 16.34 10.32
CA ASN A 527 36.71 16.66 11.46
C ASN A 527 37.97 17.47 11.07
N GLY A 528 38.20 17.66 9.77
CA GLY A 528 39.29 18.44 9.21
C GLY A 528 40.66 17.78 9.32
N ASN A 529 40.72 16.45 9.51
CA ASN A 529 41.97 15.71 9.67
C ASN A 529 42.66 15.35 8.35
N GLY A 530 42.05 15.69 7.21
CA GLY A 530 42.55 15.45 5.86
C GLY A 530 42.32 14.02 5.36
N LYS A 531 41.46 13.24 6.01
CA LYS A 531 41.12 11.86 5.64
C LYS A 531 39.61 11.69 5.59
N ILE A 532 39.17 10.84 4.68
CA ILE A 532 37.79 10.34 4.66
C ILE A 532 37.73 9.09 5.52
N GLU A 533 36.80 9.05 6.46
CA GLU A 533 36.65 7.95 7.42
C GLU A 533 35.42 7.06 7.10
N LEU A 534 35.27 5.97 7.86
CA LEU A 534 34.21 4.96 7.67
C LEU A 534 32.80 5.56 7.60
N LEU A 535 32.48 6.54 8.46
CA LEU A 535 31.15 7.17 8.49
C LEU A 535 30.99 8.27 7.44
N GLU A 536 32.07 8.64 6.77
CA GLU A 536 32.11 9.61 5.67
C GLU A 536 32.09 8.92 4.30
N GLY A 537 32.06 7.59 4.27
CA GLY A 537 31.81 6.80 3.06
C GLY A 537 32.98 5.99 2.54
N ASP A 538 34.14 6.00 3.20
CA ASP A 538 35.27 5.11 2.89
C ASP A 538 35.11 3.79 3.65
N PHE A 539 34.34 2.84 3.08
CA PHE A 539 33.99 1.59 3.77
C PHE A 539 35.08 0.52 3.65
N ASN A 540 35.93 0.61 2.63
CA ASN A 540 37.03 -0.30 2.39
C ASN A 540 38.38 0.20 2.98
N PHE A 541 38.42 1.42 3.52
CA PHE A 541 39.59 2.08 4.10
C PHE A 541 40.72 2.38 3.09
N ASP A 542 40.37 2.66 1.83
CA ASP A 542 41.34 3.02 0.79
C ASP A 542 41.63 4.53 0.69
N GLY A 543 40.94 5.34 1.51
CA GLY A 543 41.04 6.80 1.56
C GLY A 543 40.16 7.52 0.55
N ILE A 544 39.33 6.80 -0.22
CA ILE A 544 38.41 7.35 -1.23
C ILE A 544 36.97 7.04 -0.80
N PRO A 545 36.04 8.00 -0.82
CA PRO A 545 34.64 7.70 -0.57
C PRO A 545 34.09 6.77 -1.65
N ASP A 546 33.37 5.72 -1.25
CA ASP A 546 32.92 4.66 -2.15
C ASP A 546 31.74 5.08 -3.03
N LEU A 547 30.81 5.86 -2.50
CA LEU A 547 29.57 6.22 -3.17
C LEU A 547 29.07 7.60 -2.77
N GLY A 548 28.26 8.21 -3.64
CA GLY A 548 27.59 9.47 -3.36
C GLY A 548 28.54 10.66 -3.42
N GLY A 549 28.32 11.63 -2.54
CA GLY A 549 29.02 12.90 -2.49
C GLY A 549 28.32 14.04 -3.22
N PRO A 550 28.82 15.28 -3.06
CA PRO A 550 28.06 16.49 -3.39
C PRO A 550 27.70 16.60 -4.88
N THR A 551 28.62 16.18 -5.76
CA THR A 551 28.51 16.35 -7.22
C THR A 551 27.90 15.16 -7.93
N ASN A 552 27.85 13.98 -7.30
CA ASN A 552 27.36 12.78 -7.96
C ASN A 552 25.82 12.80 -8.10
N PRO A 553 25.29 12.31 -9.23
CA PRO A 553 23.85 12.18 -9.41
C PRO A 553 23.29 11.08 -8.49
N ILE A 554 22.07 11.33 -8.01
CA ILE A 554 21.26 10.35 -7.29
C ILE A 554 20.06 10.00 -8.18
N TYR A 555 19.91 8.71 -8.46
CA TYR A 555 18.82 8.13 -9.22
C TYR A 555 17.83 7.42 -8.30
N TYR A 556 16.64 7.12 -8.83
CA TYR A 556 15.66 6.31 -8.13
C TYR A 556 15.15 5.15 -8.98
N VAL A 557 15.00 3.97 -8.38
CA VAL A 557 14.24 2.86 -8.98
C VAL A 557 13.33 2.25 -7.91
N GLY A 558 12.02 2.30 -8.12
CA GLY A 558 11.04 1.73 -7.21
C GLY A 558 10.32 0.54 -7.81
N LEU A 559 10.14 -0.54 -7.03
CA LEU A 559 9.39 -1.73 -7.42
C LEU A 559 8.08 -1.84 -6.63
N SER A 560 6.94 -2.00 -7.30
CA SER A 560 5.62 -2.18 -6.68
C SER A 560 5.31 -1.04 -5.69
N MET A 561 5.28 -1.30 -4.38
CA MET A 561 5.20 -0.27 -3.34
C MET A 561 6.28 0.80 -3.50
N GLY A 562 7.52 0.43 -3.81
CA GLY A 562 8.57 1.37 -4.13
C GLY A 562 8.22 2.24 -5.34
N GLY A 563 7.52 1.73 -6.35
CA GLY A 563 7.00 2.54 -7.46
C GLY A 563 5.91 3.52 -7.01
N MET A 564 5.05 3.12 -6.07
CA MET A 564 4.03 3.99 -5.46
C MET A 564 4.68 5.10 -4.64
N ILE A 565 5.53 4.77 -3.66
CA ILE A 565 6.20 5.76 -2.81
C ILE A 565 7.17 6.62 -3.63
N GLY A 566 7.89 6.02 -4.57
CA GLY A 566 8.76 6.72 -5.51
C GLY A 566 8.07 7.84 -6.29
N SER A 567 6.77 7.71 -6.54
CA SER A 567 5.95 8.75 -7.17
C SER A 567 5.96 10.06 -6.38
N LEU A 568 5.87 9.96 -5.05
CA LEU A 568 5.92 11.10 -4.14
C LEU A 568 7.35 11.64 -4.04
N LEU A 569 8.35 10.75 -3.99
CA LEU A 569 9.77 11.15 -3.91
C LEU A 569 10.18 11.96 -5.14
N MET A 570 9.83 11.48 -6.34
CA MET A 570 10.10 12.20 -7.60
C MET A 570 9.43 13.57 -7.63
N ALA A 571 8.26 13.73 -7.00
CA ALA A 571 7.58 15.02 -6.90
C ALA A 571 8.21 15.98 -5.89
N THR A 572 8.84 15.45 -4.83
CA THR A 572 9.19 16.23 -3.64
C THR A 572 10.69 16.42 -3.40
N GLU A 573 11.57 15.61 -4.00
CA GLU A 573 13.03 15.72 -3.85
C GLU A 573 13.72 16.25 -5.13
N PRO A 574 14.10 17.56 -5.16
CA PRO A 574 14.92 18.17 -6.19
C PRO A 574 16.25 17.48 -6.52
N GLU A 575 16.94 16.85 -5.58
CA GLU A 575 18.24 16.20 -5.86
C GLU A 575 18.11 14.94 -6.75
N ILE A 576 16.90 14.40 -6.87
CA ILE A 576 16.62 13.20 -7.68
C ILE A 576 15.87 13.60 -8.94
N GLN A 577 16.58 13.72 -10.06
CA GLN A 577 16.02 14.19 -11.33
C GLN A 577 15.48 13.07 -12.22
N THR A 578 16.05 11.87 -12.11
CA THR A 578 15.71 10.73 -12.97
C THR A 578 15.31 9.52 -12.13
N GLY A 579 14.14 8.97 -12.42
CA GLY A 579 13.58 7.86 -11.66
C GLY A 579 12.77 6.89 -12.52
N VAL A 580 12.77 5.63 -12.10
CA VAL A 580 11.98 4.55 -12.72
C VAL A 580 10.97 4.00 -11.71
N LEU A 581 9.70 3.97 -12.11
CA LEU A 581 8.58 3.47 -11.32
C LEU A 581 8.09 2.14 -11.94
N ASN A 582 8.60 1.03 -11.41
CA ASN A 582 8.27 -0.31 -11.88
C ASN A 582 7.02 -0.84 -11.19
N VAL A 583 6.00 -1.16 -11.98
CA VAL A 583 4.69 -1.68 -11.55
C VAL A 583 4.10 -0.88 -10.37
N GLY A 584 4.32 0.43 -10.38
CA GLY A 584 3.70 1.38 -9.48
C GLY A 584 2.28 1.73 -9.93
N GLY A 585 1.51 2.35 -9.05
CA GLY A 585 0.16 2.81 -9.35
C GLY A 585 -0.27 3.93 -8.41
N GLY A 586 -1.34 4.62 -8.79
CA GLY A 586 -2.01 5.63 -7.96
C GLY A 586 -3.47 5.27 -7.72
N GLY A 587 -4.12 5.98 -6.80
CA GLY A 587 -5.41 5.57 -6.26
C GLY A 587 -5.18 4.40 -5.32
N LEU A 588 -4.56 4.65 -4.16
CA LEU A 588 -4.17 3.59 -3.22
C LEU A 588 -5.36 2.74 -2.80
N LEU A 589 -6.52 3.36 -2.61
CA LEU A 589 -7.75 2.62 -2.35
C LEU A 589 -8.24 1.85 -3.59
N ASP A 590 -8.15 2.44 -4.79
CA ASP A 590 -8.53 1.75 -6.02
C ASP A 590 -7.69 0.49 -6.24
N ILE A 591 -6.38 0.53 -5.96
CA ILE A 591 -5.49 -0.63 -5.97
C ILE A 591 -6.03 -1.72 -5.02
N LEU A 592 -6.39 -1.34 -3.79
CA LEU A 592 -6.89 -2.29 -2.78
C LEU A 592 -8.20 -2.97 -3.18
N LEU A 593 -9.11 -2.23 -3.82
CA LEU A 593 -10.41 -2.75 -4.22
C LEU A 593 -10.36 -3.65 -5.46
N ARG A 594 -9.19 -3.76 -6.10
CA ARG A 594 -8.99 -4.46 -7.38
C ARG A 594 -7.88 -5.50 -7.33
N THR A 595 -7.03 -5.46 -6.31
CA THR A 595 -5.87 -6.34 -6.22
C THR A 595 -6.30 -7.80 -6.09
N SER A 596 -5.64 -8.69 -6.83
CA SER A 596 -5.76 -10.14 -6.64
C SER A 596 -4.85 -10.65 -5.52
N SER A 597 -4.03 -9.78 -4.93
CA SER A 597 -3.06 -10.15 -3.91
C SER A 597 -3.69 -10.27 -2.52
N LYS A 598 -4.11 -11.50 -2.18
CA LYS A 598 -4.55 -11.83 -0.81
C LYS A 598 -3.51 -11.47 0.24
N TYR A 599 -2.24 -11.75 -0.07
CA TYR A 599 -1.13 -11.50 0.85
C TYR A 599 -1.00 -10.03 1.23
N ASN A 600 -1.08 -9.11 0.25
CA ASN A 600 -0.94 -7.67 0.50
C ASN A 600 -2.19 -7.03 1.10
N ALA A 601 -3.39 -7.54 0.80
CA ALA A 601 -4.64 -6.95 1.26
C ALA A 601 -5.28 -7.67 2.47
N LYS A 602 -4.68 -8.75 2.98
CA LYS A 602 -5.21 -9.55 4.12
C LYS A 602 -5.67 -8.65 5.28
N ARG A 603 -4.80 -7.77 5.76
CA ARG A 603 -5.07 -6.98 6.98
C ARG A 603 -6.22 -6.00 6.86
N ILE A 604 -6.26 -5.22 5.78
CA ILE A 604 -7.35 -4.25 5.59
C ILE A 604 -8.70 -4.97 5.64
N PHE A 605 -8.82 -6.10 4.95
CA PHE A 605 -10.06 -6.85 4.93
C PHE A 605 -10.39 -7.50 6.28
N HIS A 606 -9.39 -8.00 7.02
CA HIS A 606 -9.55 -8.46 8.40
C HIS A 606 -10.08 -7.35 9.34
N GLN A 607 -9.60 -6.12 9.17
CA GLN A 607 -10.07 -4.97 9.96
C GLN A 607 -11.42 -4.43 9.50
N LEU A 608 -11.74 -4.47 8.20
CA LEU A 608 -13.06 -4.08 7.70
C LEU A 608 -14.12 -5.10 8.15
N TRP A 609 -13.82 -6.40 8.13
CA TRP A 609 -14.75 -7.45 8.55
C TRP A 609 -14.86 -7.63 10.06
N GLY A 610 -13.84 -7.26 10.84
CA GLY A 610 -13.76 -7.68 12.23
C GLY A 610 -13.19 -9.10 12.36
N PRO A 611 -12.96 -9.59 13.60
CA PRO A 611 -12.62 -10.98 13.80
C PRO A 611 -13.72 -11.85 13.20
N ALA A 612 -13.37 -12.58 12.16
CA ALA A 612 -14.22 -13.56 11.52
C ALA A 612 -14.00 -14.92 12.18
N VAL A 613 -15.07 -15.53 12.66
CA VAL A 613 -15.07 -16.90 13.16
C VAL A 613 -15.51 -17.81 12.02
N VAL A 614 -14.68 -18.81 11.74
CA VAL A 614 -14.86 -19.72 10.61
C VAL A 614 -15.00 -21.14 11.15
N GLY A 615 -16.05 -21.84 10.71
CA GLY A 615 -16.18 -23.27 10.92
C GLY A 615 -15.61 -24.03 9.73
N VAL A 616 -14.46 -24.70 9.92
CA VAL A 616 -13.74 -25.46 8.90
C VAL A 616 -14.00 -26.97 9.06
N PRO A 617 -14.85 -27.57 8.22
CA PRO A 617 -15.04 -29.02 8.20
C PRO A 617 -13.79 -29.76 7.71
N GLN A 618 -13.24 -30.66 8.52
CA GLN A 618 -12.14 -31.56 8.15
C GLN A 618 -12.19 -32.84 8.99
N ASN A 619 -11.87 -34.00 8.40
CA ASN A 619 -11.76 -35.28 9.12
C ASN A 619 -12.99 -35.64 9.98
N GLY A 620 -14.20 -35.34 9.51
CA GLY A 620 -15.45 -35.62 10.23
C GLY A 620 -15.72 -34.73 11.44
N ARG A 621 -14.99 -33.62 11.60
CA ARG A 621 -15.17 -32.61 12.65
C ARG A 621 -15.21 -31.21 12.06
N THR A 622 -15.59 -30.22 12.87
CA THR A 622 -15.54 -28.82 12.49
C THR A 622 -14.55 -28.08 13.38
N TYR A 623 -13.50 -27.54 12.78
CA TYR A 623 -12.44 -26.77 13.43
C TYR A 623 -12.85 -25.30 13.42
N ILE A 624 -12.90 -24.68 14.60
CA ILE A 624 -13.30 -23.28 14.74
C ILE A 624 -12.04 -22.43 14.79
N THR A 625 -11.88 -21.58 13.78
CA THR A 625 -10.67 -20.76 13.56
C THR A 625 -11.03 -19.27 13.50
N PHE A 626 -10.00 -18.43 13.54
CA PHE A 626 -10.11 -17.00 13.24
C PHE A 626 -9.57 -16.67 11.85
N ASN A 627 -10.38 -16.01 11.03
CA ASN A 627 -10.03 -15.42 9.72
C ASN A 627 -9.27 -16.34 8.75
N GLY A 628 -9.38 -17.66 8.90
CA GLY A 628 -8.47 -18.59 8.25
C GLY A 628 -9.06 -19.97 8.06
N ARG A 629 -8.43 -20.74 7.17
CA ARG A 629 -8.79 -22.12 6.82
C ARG A 629 -7.91 -23.16 7.51
N GLU A 630 -6.82 -22.71 8.14
CA GLU A 630 -5.81 -23.56 8.74
C GLU A 630 -6.34 -24.19 10.03
N THR A 631 -6.51 -25.51 10.02
CA THR A 631 -7.06 -26.23 11.17
C THR A 631 -6.09 -26.34 12.35
N ASN A 632 -4.80 -26.14 12.11
CA ASN A 632 -3.80 -25.99 13.15
C ASN A 632 -3.99 -24.72 14.00
N ASP A 633 -4.68 -23.71 13.45
CA ASP A 633 -4.97 -22.44 14.13
C ASP A 633 -6.33 -22.48 14.85
N ALA A 634 -6.98 -23.66 14.91
CA ALA A 634 -8.28 -23.80 15.54
C ALA A 634 -8.16 -23.67 17.06
N PHE A 635 -8.92 -22.75 17.64
CA PHE A 635 -8.97 -22.58 19.09
C PHE A 635 -9.95 -23.56 19.77
N THR A 636 -10.85 -24.17 18.99
CA THR A 636 -11.68 -25.28 19.45
C THR A 636 -12.14 -26.15 18.28
N ILE A 637 -12.61 -27.37 18.59
CA ILE A 637 -13.08 -28.35 17.61
C ILE A 637 -14.42 -28.88 18.11
N ILE A 638 -15.43 -28.86 17.24
CA ILE A 638 -16.77 -29.37 17.52
C ILE A 638 -17.14 -30.52 16.58
N GLU A 639 -18.31 -31.12 16.81
CA GLU A 639 -18.84 -32.14 15.92
C GLU A 639 -19.06 -31.64 14.48
N SER A 640 -19.20 -32.57 13.54
CA SER A 640 -19.56 -32.22 12.17
C SER A 640 -20.91 -31.51 12.15
N LEU A 641 -21.01 -30.43 11.37
CA LEU A 641 -22.23 -29.66 11.24
C LEU A 641 -23.08 -30.15 10.06
N GLU A 642 -24.39 -29.93 10.14
CA GLU A 642 -25.33 -30.23 9.06
C GLU A 642 -25.77 -28.95 8.33
N PRO A 643 -25.85 -28.97 6.98
CA PRO A 643 -26.28 -27.81 6.19
C PRO A 643 -27.67 -27.30 6.60
N GLY A 644 -27.86 -25.98 6.58
CA GLY A 644 -29.10 -25.33 7.02
C GLY A 644 -29.19 -25.07 8.53
N GLY A 645 -28.19 -25.50 9.30
CA GLY A 645 -28.07 -25.15 10.72
C GLY A 645 -27.78 -23.65 10.90
N ALA A 646 -28.09 -23.12 12.08
CA ALA A 646 -27.92 -21.70 12.37
C ALA A 646 -26.74 -21.45 13.30
N VAL A 647 -25.93 -20.43 13.02
CA VAL A 647 -24.82 -20.00 13.87
C VAL A 647 -25.08 -18.57 14.32
N PHE A 648 -25.05 -18.32 15.62
CA PHE A 648 -25.16 -17.00 16.20
C PHE A 648 -23.84 -16.62 16.85
N LEU A 649 -23.19 -15.58 16.33
CA LEU A 649 -22.07 -14.93 16.99
C LEU A 649 -22.60 -13.70 17.73
N ARG A 650 -22.27 -13.58 19.02
CA ARG A 650 -22.63 -12.43 19.86
C ARG A 650 -21.36 -11.79 20.42
N ASN A 651 -21.33 -10.47 20.40
CA ASN A 651 -20.39 -9.69 21.19
C ASN A 651 -21.12 -9.28 22.48
N LYS A 652 -20.82 -9.94 23.60
CA LYS A 652 -21.48 -9.72 24.90
C LYS A 652 -21.17 -8.34 25.46
N THR A 653 -19.96 -7.83 25.19
CA THR A 653 -19.55 -6.48 25.60
C THR A 653 -20.37 -5.41 24.87
N LYS A 654 -20.49 -5.51 23.54
CA LYS A 654 -21.19 -4.53 22.69
C LYS A 654 -22.69 -4.79 22.51
N ARG A 655 -23.20 -5.93 22.98
CA ARG A 655 -24.60 -6.39 22.86
C ARG A 655 -25.07 -6.44 21.40
N THR A 656 -24.23 -6.95 20.52
CA THR A 656 -24.54 -7.16 19.10
C THR A 656 -24.57 -8.65 18.78
N VAL A 657 -25.38 -9.04 17.80
CA VAL A 657 -25.52 -10.43 17.34
C VAL A 657 -25.51 -10.47 15.82
N PHE A 658 -24.84 -11.47 15.26
CA PHE A 658 -24.88 -11.79 13.84
C PHE A 658 -25.28 -13.26 13.66
N LYS A 659 -26.25 -13.51 12.79
CA LYS A 659 -26.70 -14.86 12.44
C LYS A 659 -26.16 -15.21 11.05
N THR A 660 -25.54 -16.37 10.93
CA THR A 660 -25.23 -17.00 9.63
C THR A 660 -25.81 -18.40 9.58
N GLU A 661 -25.96 -18.93 8.36
CA GLU A 661 -26.33 -20.32 8.12
C GLU A 661 -25.08 -21.19 7.85
N ILE A 662 -25.16 -22.47 8.19
CA ILE A 662 -24.17 -23.49 7.84
C ILE A 662 -24.41 -23.87 6.37
N ASN A 663 -23.39 -23.71 5.53
CA ASN A 663 -23.50 -23.90 4.10
C ASN A 663 -23.53 -25.38 3.70
N SER A 664 -23.69 -25.64 2.38
CA SER A 664 -23.69 -26.99 1.81
C SER A 664 -22.37 -27.76 2.00
N GLU A 665 -21.25 -27.07 2.22
CA GLU A 665 -19.95 -27.67 2.52
C GLU A 665 -19.80 -28.04 4.00
N ARG A 666 -20.84 -27.82 4.83
CA ARG A 666 -20.83 -28.02 6.30
C ARG A 666 -19.94 -27.03 7.06
N GLY A 667 -19.55 -25.94 6.41
CA GLY A 667 -18.79 -24.83 7.00
C GLY A 667 -19.64 -23.59 7.23
N PHE A 668 -19.08 -22.61 7.93
CA PHE A 668 -19.70 -21.28 8.08
C PHE A 668 -18.66 -20.18 8.21
N LEU A 669 -19.10 -18.94 7.94
CA LEU A 669 -18.37 -17.70 8.21
C LEU A 669 -19.30 -16.75 8.97
N THR A 670 -18.93 -16.40 10.20
CA THR A 670 -19.64 -15.40 11.00
C THR A 670 -18.67 -14.35 11.52
N LYS A 671 -19.14 -13.13 11.77
CA LYS A 671 -18.30 -11.99 12.13
C LYS A 671 -19.10 -10.91 12.82
N LEU A 672 -18.41 -10.09 13.60
CA LEU A 672 -18.98 -8.92 14.25
C LEU A 672 -17.93 -7.83 14.39
N ALA A 673 -18.42 -6.59 14.54
CA ALA A 673 -17.60 -5.51 15.05
C ALA A 673 -17.10 -5.86 16.46
N ALA A 674 -15.80 -5.78 16.68
CA ALA A 674 -15.20 -6.14 17.96
C ALA A 674 -13.88 -5.39 18.19
N ASP A 675 -13.53 -5.22 19.45
CA ASP A 675 -12.26 -4.69 19.93
C ASP A 675 -11.47 -5.75 20.70
N ASN A 676 -10.17 -5.50 20.90
CA ASN A 676 -9.37 -6.31 21.81
C ASN A 676 -9.98 -6.29 23.23
N GLY A 677 -10.13 -7.47 23.83
CA GLY A 677 -10.72 -7.70 25.15
C GLY A 677 -12.23 -7.96 25.14
N ASP A 678 -12.93 -7.76 24.00
CA ASP A 678 -14.36 -8.07 23.91
C ASP A 678 -14.65 -9.55 24.19
N GLN A 679 -15.72 -9.80 24.94
CA GLN A 679 -16.18 -11.16 25.23
C GLN A 679 -17.18 -11.60 24.17
N MET A 680 -16.85 -12.68 23.47
CA MET A 680 -17.64 -13.24 22.38
C MET A 680 -18.32 -14.53 22.81
N GLU A 681 -19.44 -14.83 22.18
CA GLU A 681 -20.21 -16.05 22.35
C GLU A 681 -20.63 -16.57 20.98
N LEU A 682 -20.40 -17.86 20.74
CA LEU A 682 -20.79 -18.56 19.53
C LEU A 682 -21.74 -19.71 19.88
N ASP A 683 -22.99 -19.61 19.44
CA ASP A 683 -23.94 -20.71 19.48
C ASP A 683 -24.11 -21.32 18.09
N VAL A 684 -24.02 -22.65 18.01
CA VAL A 684 -24.24 -23.41 16.78
C VAL A 684 -25.44 -24.31 16.98
N PHE A 685 -26.39 -24.27 16.06
CA PHE A 685 -27.64 -25.03 16.11
C PHE A 685 -27.78 -25.95 14.92
N HIS A 686 -28.31 -27.15 15.17
CA HIS A 686 -28.77 -28.07 14.13
C HIS A 686 -29.97 -27.46 13.37
N PRO A 687 -30.20 -27.83 12.09
CA PRO A 687 -31.42 -27.44 11.35
C PRO A 687 -32.76 -27.65 12.07
N TYR A 688 -32.81 -28.58 13.04
CA TYR A 688 -34.01 -28.88 13.83
C TYR A 688 -34.13 -28.02 15.10
N GLY A 689 -33.23 -27.07 15.32
CA GLY A 689 -33.25 -26.13 16.44
C GLY A 689 -32.50 -26.58 17.70
N THR A 690 -31.87 -27.75 17.71
CA THR A 690 -31.08 -28.24 18.84
C THR A 690 -29.71 -27.54 18.91
N LEU A 691 -29.30 -27.08 20.10
CA LEU A 691 -27.96 -26.50 20.31
C LEU A 691 -26.89 -27.60 20.22
N ILE A 692 -25.93 -27.42 19.31
CA ILE A 692 -24.79 -28.30 19.06
C ILE A 692 -23.58 -27.86 19.91
N ALA A 693 -23.27 -26.57 19.88
CA ALA A 693 -22.11 -26.02 20.58
C ALA A 693 -22.43 -24.63 21.13
N HIS A 694 -21.85 -24.35 22.30
CA HIS A 694 -21.82 -23.03 22.93
C HIS A 694 -20.37 -22.75 23.33
N ILE A 695 -19.79 -21.69 22.79
CA ILE A 695 -18.36 -21.38 22.97
C ILE A 695 -18.24 -19.91 23.35
N GLU A 696 -17.63 -19.64 24.50
CA GLU A 696 -17.25 -18.28 24.91
C GLU A 696 -15.74 -18.08 24.73
N PHE A 697 -15.34 -16.92 24.21
CA PHE A 697 -13.94 -16.60 23.99
C PHE A 697 -13.70 -15.09 23.98
N PRO A 698 -12.54 -14.61 24.46
CA PRO A 698 -12.15 -13.22 24.30
C PRO A 698 -11.56 -12.96 22.91
N ILE A 699 -11.68 -11.73 22.42
CA ILE A 699 -10.84 -11.22 21.33
C ILE A 699 -9.48 -10.80 21.92
N THR A 700 -8.37 -11.26 21.34
CA THR A 700 -7.02 -11.07 21.92
C THR A 700 -6.09 -10.19 21.09
N TYR A 701 -6.23 -10.12 19.77
CA TYR A 701 -5.29 -9.38 18.92
C TYR A 701 -5.94 -8.61 17.75
N GLN A 702 -7.25 -8.75 17.50
CA GLN A 702 -7.87 -8.19 16.31
C GLN A 702 -9.08 -7.31 16.61
N GLU A 703 -8.96 -6.04 16.24
CA GLU A 703 -10.11 -5.14 16.12
C GLU A 703 -10.70 -5.18 14.70
N GLY A 704 -11.97 -4.82 14.55
CA GLY A 704 -12.49 -4.46 13.24
C GLY A 704 -13.98 -4.11 13.19
N LEU A 705 -14.43 -3.65 12.02
CA LEU A 705 -15.66 -2.87 11.84
C LEU A 705 -16.92 -3.71 11.60
N GLY A 706 -16.81 -4.98 11.24
CA GLY A 706 -17.98 -5.81 10.92
C GLY A 706 -18.53 -5.69 9.49
N TYR A 707 -18.06 -4.73 8.68
CA TYR A 707 -18.68 -4.37 7.38
C TYR A 707 -18.50 -5.42 6.30
N LEU A 708 -19.57 -6.02 5.79
CA LEU A 708 -19.49 -6.98 4.68
C LEU A 708 -19.25 -6.28 3.35
N ARG A 709 -18.48 -6.91 2.46
CA ARG A 709 -18.35 -6.41 1.09
C ARG A 709 -19.72 -6.32 0.43
N ASN A 710 -19.84 -5.48 -0.59
CA ASN A 710 -21.10 -5.24 -1.30
C ASN A 710 -22.26 -4.66 -0.47
N THR A 711 -22.03 -4.19 0.77
CA THR A 711 -23.03 -3.41 1.51
C THR A 711 -22.80 -1.90 1.36
N PRO A 712 -23.85 -1.08 1.56
CA PRO A 712 -23.72 0.38 1.58
C PRO A 712 -22.64 0.90 2.54
N GLU A 713 -22.53 0.32 3.74
CA GLU A 713 -21.56 0.74 4.77
C GLU A 713 -20.12 0.47 4.33
N PHE A 714 -19.88 -0.67 3.69
CA PHE A 714 -18.55 -0.96 3.12
C PHE A 714 -18.19 0.02 2.01
N ARG A 715 -19.12 0.36 1.12
CA ARG A 715 -18.89 1.36 0.06
C ARG A 715 -18.59 2.74 0.64
N GLN A 716 -19.35 3.17 1.64
CA GLN A 716 -19.10 4.43 2.36
C GLN A 716 -17.71 4.45 3.01
N MET A 717 -17.34 3.36 3.71
CA MET A 717 -16.02 3.24 4.34
C MET A 717 -14.89 3.25 3.31
N ALA A 718 -15.06 2.55 2.19
CA ALA A 718 -14.11 2.58 1.08
C ALA A 718 -13.93 4.01 0.57
N PHE A 719 -15.00 4.70 0.17
CA PHE A 719 -14.91 6.06 -0.36
C PHE A 719 -14.33 7.07 0.63
N MET A 720 -14.64 6.93 1.93
CA MET A 720 -13.95 7.68 2.98
C MET A 720 -12.45 7.38 2.98
N GLY A 721 -12.06 6.12 2.83
CA GLY A 721 -10.66 5.70 2.74
C GLY A 721 -9.85 6.47 1.70
N GLN A 722 -10.39 6.70 0.49
CA GLN A 722 -9.71 7.51 -0.53
C GLN A 722 -9.41 8.93 -0.03
N TRP A 723 -10.41 9.59 0.56
CA TRP A 723 -10.23 10.91 1.15
C TRP A 723 -9.13 10.91 2.23
N LEU A 724 -9.14 9.94 3.12
CA LEU A 724 -8.20 9.89 4.24
C LEU A 724 -6.75 9.61 3.80
N VAL A 725 -6.55 8.85 2.71
CA VAL A 725 -5.22 8.55 2.15
C VAL A 725 -4.73 9.56 1.12
N ASP A 726 -5.58 10.43 0.57
CA ASP A 726 -5.22 11.41 -0.47
C ASP A 726 -3.87 12.12 -0.21
N PRO A 727 -3.56 12.58 1.02
CA PRO A 727 -2.30 13.28 1.29
C PRO A 727 -1.03 12.39 1.25
N ALA A 728 -1.17 11.11 0.92
CA ALA A 728 -0.11 10.15 0.65
C ALA A 728 -0.35 9.36 -0.65
N ASP A 729 -1.41 9.66 -1.40
CA ASP A 729 -1.74 8.95 -2.64
C ASP A 729 -0.89 9.46 -3.82
N PRO A 730 -0.17 8.58 -4.55
CA PRO A 730 0.64 8.97 -5.70
C PRO A 730 -0.03 9.88 -6.73
N VAL A 731 -1.36 9.76 -6.93
CA VAL A 731 -2.08 10.60 -7.90
C VAL A 731 -1.99 12.08 -7.58
N ASN A 732 -1.96 12.46 -6.30
CA ASN A 732 -1.89 13.87 -5.88
C ASN A 732 -0.51 14.50 -6.11
N PHE A 733 0.53 13.67 -6.29
CA PHE A 733 1.91 14.10 -6.48
C PHE A 733 2.36 14.06 -7.94
N ALA A 734 1.79 13.16 -8.74
CA ALA A 734 2.14 12.99 -10.15
C ALA A 734 2.09 14.27 -11.02
N PRO A 735 1.16 15.22 -10.84
CA PRO A 735 1.16 16.46 -11.61
C PRO A 735 2.44 17.29 -11.47
N GLN A 736 3.23 17.07 -10.40
CA GLN A 736 4.47 17.79 -10.12
C GLN A 736 5.69 17.22 -10.88
N TRP A 737 5.53 16.13 -11.64
CA TRP A 737 6.62 15.50 -12.40
C TRP A 737 7.04 16.25 -13.67
N LYS A 738 6.39 17.36 -14.02
CA LYS A 738 6.58 18.05 -15.31
C LYS A 738 8.06 18.36 -15.66
N ASN A 739 8.90 18.56 -14.66
CA ASN A 739 10.33 18.87 -14.81
C ASN A 739 11.25 17.72 -14.36
N LYS A 740 10.73 16.48 -14.31
CA LYS A 740 11.45 15.28 -13.88
C LYS A 740 11.47 14.26 -14.99
N ASN A 741 12.53 13.46 -15.02
CA ASN A 741 12.66 12.34 -15.94
C ASN A 741 12.07 11.09 -15.27
N VAL A 742 10.74 10.96 -15.31
CA VAL A 742 10.03 9.79 -14.76
C VAL A 742 9.72 8.78 -15.86
N LEU A 743 10.26 7.58 -15.72
CA LEU A 743 9.87 6.43 -16.54
C LEU A 743 8.91 5.55 -15.74
N MET A 744 7.71 5.32 -16.26
CA MET A 744 6.76 4.40 -15.67
C MET A 744 6.72 3.10 -16.46
N GLN A 745 6.82 1.96 -15.77
CA GLN A 745 6.80 0.63 -16.38
C GLN A 745 5.65 -0.19 -15.82
N LEU A 746 4.73 -0.63 -16.69
CA LEU A 746 3.58 -1.44 -16.29
C LEU A 746 3.63 -2.83 -16.92
N ALA A 747 3.37 -3.85 -16.12
CA ALA A 747 3.24 -5.23 -16.57
C ALA A 747 1.78 -5.50 -16.99
N LEU A 748 1.57 -5.90 -18.24
CA LEU A 748 0.26 -6.31 -18.75
C LEU A 748 -0.23 -7.54 -17.98
N GLY A 749 -1.52 -7.53 -17.64
CA GLY A 749 -2.11 -8.58 -16.83
C GLY A 749 -1.64 -8.59 -15.37
N ASP A 750 -0.93 -7.56 -14.89
CA ASP A 750 -0.68 -7.39 -13.47
C ASP A 750 -1.96 -6.96 -12.75
N TRP A 751 -2.37 -7.80 -11.81
CA TRP A 751 -3.50 -7.59 -10.91
C TRP A 751 -3.07 -7.51 -9.44
N THR A 752 -1.77 -7.64 -9.14
CA THR A 752 -1.23 -7.32 -7.82
C THR A 752 -1.24 -5.81 -7.61
N VAL A 753 -0.62 -5.07 -8.54
CA VAL A 753 -0.84 -3.64 -8.73
C VAL A 753 -1.60 -3.50 -10.06
N PRO A 754 -2.93 -3.36 -10.02
CA PRO A 754 -3.75 -3.36 -11.22
C PRO A 754 -3.22 -2.38 -12.28
N VAL A 755 -3.02 -2.85 -13.51
CA VAL A 755 -2.57 -2.03 -14.65
C VAL A 755 -3.31 -0.70 -14.76
N LEU A 756 -4.62 -0.70 -14.49
CA LEU A 756 -5.42 0.51 -14.57
C LEU A 756 -4.98 1.60 -13.57
N SER A 757 -4.57 1.23 -12.36
CA SER A 757 -4.00 2.18 -11.39
C SER A 757 -2.70 2.79 -11.89
N GLY A 758 -1.94 2.01 -12.65
CA GLY A 758 -0.77 2.50 -13.37
C GLY A 758 -1.12 3.48 -14.49
N ILE A 759 -2.10 3.14 -15.33
CA ILE A 759 -2.59 4.01 -16.41
C ILE A 759 -3.11 5.33 -15.82
N HIS A 760 -3.81 5.29 -14.69
CA HIS A 760 -4.28 6.49 -13.99
C HIS A 760 -3.13 7.40 -13.61
N LEU A 761 -2.14 6.83 -12.92
CA LEU A 761 -0.98 7.57 -12.45
C LEU A 761 -0.19 8.18 -13.62
N GLY A 762 0.05 7.41 -14.68
CA GLY A 762 0.71 7.90 -15.90
C GLY A 762 -0.07 9.01 -16.60
N ARG A 763 -1.40 8.92 -16.68
CA ARG A 763 -2.25 9.97 -17.24
C ARG A 763 -2.19 11.25 -16.41
N VAL A 764 -2.34 11.14 -15.10
CA VAL A 764 -2.30 12.30 -14.18
C VAL A 764 -0.90 12.94 -14.17
N GLY A 765 0.15 12.14 -14.29
CA GLY A 765 1.53 12.61 -14.44
C GLY A 765 1.89 13.17 -15.82
N GLY A 766 0.94 13.23 -16.76
CA GLY A 766 1.15 13.76 -18.11
C GLY A 766 1.99 12.85 -19.03
N LEU A 767 2.20 11.59 -18.65
CA LEU A 767 2.99 10.62 -19.42
C LEU A 767 2.17 9.88 -20.50
N ILE A 768 0.84 10.01 -20.47
CA ILE A 768 -0.09 9.35 -21.40
C ILE A 768 -0.94 10.41 -22.09
N SER A 769 -0.84 10.50 -23.43
CA SER A 769 -1.70 11.38 -24.22
C SER A 769 -3.15 10.86 -24.28
N PRO A 770 -4.15 11.73 -24.55
CA PRO A 770 -5.54 11.29 -24.73
C PRO A 770 -5.71 10.22 -25.83
N SER A 771 -5.00 10.35 -26.96
CA SER A 771 -5.04 9.35 -28.04
C SER A 771 -4.45 8.01 -27.61
N ARG A 772 -3.36 8.03 -26.84
CA ARG A 772 -2.76 6.82 -26.29
C ARG A 772 -3.66 6.17 -25.26
N LEU A 773 -4.32 6.96 -24.43
CA LEU A 773 -5.30 6.48 -23.47
C LEU A 773 -6.44 5.76 -24.20
N GLN A 774 -7.04 6.40 -25.21
CA GLN A 774 -8.12 5.79 -26.00
C GLN A 774 -7.69 4.43 -26.56
N TRP A 775 -6.49 4.33 -27.13
CA TRP A 775 -5.95 3.06 -27.61
C TRP A 775 -5.83 1.99 -26.52
N LEU A 776 -5.36 2.34 -25.32
CA LEU A 776 -5.30 1.41 -24.17
C LEU A 776 -6.69 0.91 -23.76
N MET A 777 -7.69 1.79 -23.83
CA MET A 777 -9.08 1.46 -23.52
C MET A 777 -9.68 0.55 -24.59
N ASP A 778 -9.51 0.87 -25.88
CA ASP A 778 -10.02 0.09 -27.00
C ASP A 778 -9.43 -1.33 -27.04
N LYS A 779 -8.15 -1.47 -26.70
CA LYS A 779 -7.48 -2.77 -26.56
C LYS A 779 -7.78 -3.49 -25.25
N LYS A 780 -8.62 -2.91 -24.39
CA LYS A 780 -9.03 -3.48 -23.09
C LYS A 780 -7.86 -3.82 -22.15
N ILE A 781 -6.71 -3.17 -22.32
CA ILE A 781 -5.51 -3.38 -21.49
C ILE A 781 -5.80 -3.01 -20.02
N HIS A 782 -6.65 -2.01 -19.78
CA HIS A 782 -7.14 -1.65 -18.45
C HIS A 782 -7.89 -2.77 -17.73
N ARG A 783 -8.41 -3.77 -18.47
CA ARG A 783 -9.05 -4.99 -17.95
C ARG A 783 -8.12 -6.20 -17.97
N GLY A 784 -6.80 -5.97 -18.02
CA GLY A 784 -5.81 -7.02 -17.95
C GLY A 784 -5.58 -7.81 -19.25
N GLU A 785 -6.17 -7.38 -20.37
CA GLU A 785 -5.89 -8.01 -21.67
C GLU A 785 -4.41 -7.92 -22.02
N ILE A 786 -3.83 -9.06 -22.37
CA ILE A 786 -2.44 -9.18 -22.80
C ILE A 786 -2.45 -9.28 -24.31
N ILE A 787 -2.05 -8.20 -24.98
CA ILE A 787 -1.87 -8.21 -26.43
C ILE A 787 -0.43 -8.60 -26.77
N LYS A 788 -0.26 -9.47 -27.77
CA LYS A 788 1.05 -9.66 -28.41
C LYS A 788 1.37 -8.38 -29.16
N VAL A 789 2.43 -7.70 -28.77
CA VAL A 789 2.96 -6.55 -29.51
C VAL A 789 3.77 -7.10 -30.69
N ASP A 790 3.10 -7.47 -31.78
CA ASP A 790 3.71 -7.90 -33.04
C ASP A 790 3.60 -6.78 -34.10
N THR A 791 4.65 -6.57 -34.89
CA THR A 791 4.84 -5.38 -35.73
C THR A 791 4.68 -5.64 -37.22
N GLU A 792 3.65 -5.02 -37.81
CA GLU A 792 3.67 -4.44 -39.18
C GLU A 792 3.18 -2.97 -39.19
N GLU A 793 2.37 -2.55 -38.20
CA GLU A 793 1.90 -1.15 -38.08
C GLU A 793 2.70 -0.26 -37.07
N ASN A 794 3.76 -0.78 -36.44
CA ASN A 794 4.61 -0.01 -35.51
C ASN A 794 6.11 -0.31 -35.78
N PRO A 795 6.98 0.68 -36.07
CA PRO A 795 8.37 0.44 -36.50
C PRO A 795 9.33 0.27 -35.28
N PRO A 796 10.61 -0.12 -35.46
CA PRO A 796 11.08 -1.49 -35.46
C PRO A 796 12.10 -1.72 -34.32
N GLU A 797 11.71 -2.46 -33.29
CA GLU A 797 12.57 -3.36 -32.50
C GLU A 797 11.66 -4.06 -31.48
N SER A 798 10.85 -4.98 -32.00
CA SER A 798 10.09 -5.96 -31.23
C SER A 798 10.93 -7.20 -31.03
N LEU A 799 10.92 -7.75 -29.82
CA LEU A 799 10.80 -9.19 -29.63
C LEU A 799 9.89 -9.45 -28.42
N LYS A 800 8.63 -9.86 -28.62
CA LYS A 800 7.70 -10.45 -27.62
C LYS A 800 7.68 -9.77 -26.22
N GLY A 801 6.75 -8.83 -25.98
CA GLY A 801 6.63 -8.14 -24.69
C GLY A 801 5.25 -8.22 -24.03
N SER A 802 5.21 -8.29 -22.69
CA SER A 802 4.01 -8.19 -21.83
C SER A 802 3.99 -6.91 -20.99
N ALA A 803 4.47 -5.76 -21.50
CA ALA A 803 4.48 -4.49 -20.75
C ALA A 803 4.46 -3.21 -21.60
N ILE A 804 4.13 -2.10 -20.93
CA ILE A 804 4.02 -0.75 -21.53
C ILE A 804 4.81 0.26 -20.71
N ARG A 805 5.52 1.16 -21.40
CA ARG A 805 6.20 2.32 -20.81
C ARG A 805 5.43 3.62 -21.06
N PHE A 806 5.52 4.52 -20.10
CA PHE A 806 5.11 5.92 -20.26
C PHE A 806 6.26 6.84 -19.90
N HIS A 807 6.50 7.84 -20.75
CA HIS A 807 7.65 8.74 -20.68
C HIS A 807 7.24 10.17 -21.06
N PRO A 808 7.81 11.23 -20.45
CA PRO A 808 7.42 12.62 -20.69
C PRO A 808 7.48 13.06 -22.16
N SER A 809 8.43 12.51 -22.93
CA SER A 809 8.58 12.85 -24.35
C SER A 809 7.52 12.23 -25.26
N GLY A 810 6.71 11.29 -24.77
CA GLY A 810 5.77 10.49 -25.57
C GLY A 810 6.44 9.56 -26.60
N LYS A 811 7.78 9.51 -26.64
CA LYS A 811 8.59 8.86 -27.69
C LYS A 811 9.34 7.60 -27.24
N HIS A 812 9.10 7.09 -26.04
CA HIS A 812 9.86 5.96 -25.51
C HIS A 812 9.22 4.60 -25.85
N GLU A 813 10.06 3.63 -26.17
CA GLU A 813 9.70 2.28 -26.65
C GLU A 813 8.98 1.40 -25.63
N TYR A 814 8.30 0.37 -26.16
CA TYR A 814 7.73 -0.73 -25.38
C TYR A 814 8.80 -1.52 -24.64
N LEU A 815 8.39 -2.21 -23.59
CA LEU A 815 9.25 -3.03 -22.75
C LEU A 815 8.78 -4.47 -22.78
N ILE A 816 9.73 -5.39 -22.74
CA ILE A 816 9.48 -6.76 -22.32
C ILE A 816 9.60 -6.79 -20.79
N ILE A 817 8.49 -6.67 -20.06
CA ILE A 817 8.48 -7.12 -18.67
C ILE A 817 8.08 -8.59 -18.71
N PRO A 818 8.83 -9.50 -18.05
CA PRO A 818 8.46 -10.89 -17.94
C PRO A 818 7.02 -11.07 -17.48
N ASN A 819 6.24 -11.88 -18.19
CA ASN A 819 5.08 -12.49 -17.57
C ASN A 819 5.61 -13.43 -16.47
N LEU A 820 5.36 -13.10 -15.21
CA LEU A 820 5.84 -13.88 -14.06
C LEU A 820 5.29 -15.33 -14.02
N LYS A 821 4.23 -15.61 -14.78
CA LYS A 821 3.65 -16.95 -14.94
C LYS A 821 4.29 -17.76 -16.07
N ASP A 822 5.20 -17.15 -16.84
CA ASP A 822 5.85 -17.76 -18.00
C ASP A 822 7.38 -17.81 -17.81
N LYS A 823 7.90 -19.04 -17.73
CA LYS A 823 9.33 -19.30 -17.51
C LYS A 823 10.21 -18.81 -18.67
N GLU A 824 9.73 -18.82 -19.92
CA GLU A 824 10.48 -18.23 -21.04
C GLU A 824 10.54 -16.71 -20.88
N MET A 825 9.46 -16.09 -20.44
CA MET A 825 9.41 -14.64 -20.25
C MET A 825 10.32 -14.14 -19.11
N MET A 826 10.54 -14.95 -18.08
CA MET A 826 11.51 -14.66 -16.99
C MET A 826 12.95 -14.45 -17.49
N SER A 827 13.32 -15.06 -18.64
CA SER A 827 14.65 -14.86 -19.24
C SER A 827 14.89 -13.42 -19.73
N TYR A 828 13.83 -12.64 -19.97
CA TYR A 828 13.91 -11.24 -20.39
C TYR A 828 14.09 -10.25 -19.24
N THR A 829 14.15 -10.72 -17.99
CA THR A 829 14.43 -9.88 -16.82
C THR A 829 15.72 -9.08 -17.01
N ALA A 830 16.79 -9.71 -17.49
CA ALA A 830 18.06 -9.04 -17.76
C ALA A 830 17.93 -7.90 -18.79
N PHE A 831 17.11 -8.09 -19.83
CA PHE A 831 16.83 -7.05 -20.82
C PHE A 831 16.10 -5.85 -20.19
N SER A 832 15.09 -6.11 -19.36
CA SER A 832 14.37 -5.04 -18.66
C SER A 832 15.28 -4.21 -17.74
N GLN A 833 16.21 -4.87 -17.04
CA GLN A 833 17.17 -4.22 -16.15
C GLN A 833 18.21 -3.41 -16.94
N ALA A 834 18.71 -3.94 -18.05
CA ALA A 834 19.64 -3.23 -18.92
C ALA A 834 19.03 -1.92 -19.47
N GLN A 835 17.74 -1.92 -19.79
CA GLN A 835 17.07 -0.72 -20.24
C GLN A 835 16.85 0.31 -19.12
N VAL A 836 16.58 -0.12 -17.88
CA VAL A 836 16.58 0.79 -16.71
C VAL A 836 17.91 1.53 -16.63
N VAL A 837 19.02 0.81 -16.76
CA VAL A 837 20.37 1.39 -16.74
C VAL A 837 20.57 2.39 -17.89
N ARG A 838 20.20 2.03 -19.12
CA ARG A 838 20.28 2.96 -20.26
C ARG A 838 19.51 4.25 -20.00
N TYR A 839 18.29 4.13 -19.48
CA TYR A 839 17.47 5.28 -19.12
C TYR A 839 18.13 6.20 -18.09
N LEU A 840 18.72 5.63 -17.03
CA LEU A 840 19.45 6.43 -16.03
C LEU A 840 20.67 7.13 -16.64
N LEU A 841 21.48 6.41 -17.41
CA LEU A 841 22.70 6.95 -18.04
C LEU A 841 22.41 8.02 -19.12
N SER A 842 21.25 7.93 -19.76
CA SER A 842 20.77 8.93 -20.72
C SER A 842 20.21 10.19 -20.07
N HIS A 843 20.11 10.22 -18.73
CA HIS A 843 19.36 11.25 -18.01
C HIS A 843 17.92 11.43 -18.53
N GLY A 844 17.28 10.32 -18.92
CA GLY A 844 15.91 10.32 -19.47
C GLY A 844 15.80 10.60 -20.96
N GLU A 845 16.90 10.78 -21.67
CA GLU A 845 16.88 10.92 -23.12
C GLU A 845 16.66 9.57 -23.82
N ARG A 846 15.96 9.60 -24.96
CA ARG A 846 15.87 8.40 -25.80
C ARG A 846 17.24 8.18 -26.45
N ILE A 847 17.86 7.06 -26.14
CA ILE A 847 19.05 6.57 -26.85
C ILE A 847 18.54 5.72 -28.02
N ASP A 848 18.97 6.07 -29.24
CA ASP A 848 18.75 5.30 -30.48
C ASP A 848 19.59 4.01 -30.47
#